data_AF-A0A6N8H2M1-F1
#
_entry.id   AF-A0A6N8H2M1-F1
#
_cell.length_a   1.000
_cell.length_b   1.000
_cell.length_c   1.000
_cell.angle_alpha   90.00
_cell.angle_beta   90.00
_cell.angle_gamma   90.00
#
_symmetry.space_group_name_H-M   'P 1'
#
loop_
_entity.id
_entity.type
_entity.pdbx_description
1 polymer ?
#
loop_
_entity_poly.entity_id
_entity_poly.type
_entity_poly.pdbx_seq_one_letter_code
_entity_poly.pdbx_strand_id
1 'polypeptide(L)'
;MRSTVLSFLLLSLWGGAAALAAWVVCRLLRRAHAPSRFLCWLWLAVGLRFVLPFGIPLALPRPQNTQLAEAADTVQALTQPELTAPDLPAMVPAAPAAPAPWYTTLTVWHLLAAVWAVGVALLAVRAVWGYLRLSRQVALACKTPDGCFSGPCVPTPFTLGLLRPRIYLPAGLAGPARDAVILHERTHIRRGDPLTKPLFYAVACLHWFNPLAWLAFREFERDMEAACDEAAVRGQSPAARSAYCESILRFAMQGRGVPGSLAFGQGSAKTRIVHLLHYRRLGAGAMVVCAVVIAASMTACMVRPTLENAPAATPETAEAAEPEATPTPAPTQAPTAVVNTSQLPLLEDPDNSPLFIDPVPDYKYISRFKNNSHRGDDLCAAPGTDVLAAADGVVVQAAEHYSWGNFVVIDHGTNSEGYSWRTLYAHLQSYAVEVGQHVTQGQIIGYVGSTGRTTGNECHFEVYVDNTLTSPRWFTAYHGEGDHAEPTDEERQELIDRCVAAKADNAFSALDTALGGQGAQTVVFSLPLVLSDDVRMSSTFAQNRTGVDLAAPEGTTVLAAADGTVTEYDYNEDDGYYLVLYHSMDDGASWQTRYSHLGSVKVQVGQQVVQGQEIAACGSTGASTGPHLHWEVLKNSEPVDPQTVCELLSTL
;
A
#
# COMPACT_ATOMS: atom_id res chain seq x y z
N MET A 1 33.72 6.39 -10.76
CA MET A 1 32.31 6.23 -11.17
C MET A 1 31.53 5.30 -10.25
N ARG A 2 31.96 4.04 -10.04
CA ARG A 2 31.30 3.09 -9.11
C ARG A 2 31.06 3.68 -7.71
N SER A 3 32.10 4.20 -7.06
CA SER A 3 32.00 4.82 -5.73
C SER A 3 30.99 5.97 -5.69
N THR A 4 31.04 6.86 -6.67
CA THR A 4 30.12 8.00 -6.80
C THR A 4 28.66 7.57 -6.93
N VAL A 5 28.37 6.57 -7.78
CA VAL A 5 27.01 6.04 -7.95
C VAL A 5 26.51 5.40 -6.66
N LEU A 6 27.35 4.60 -5.98
CA LEU A 6 26.99 3.97 -4.70
C LEU A 6 26.75 5.00 -3.60
N SER A 7 27.60 6.02 -3.47
CA SER A 7 27.39 7.10 -2.50
C SER A 7 26.09 7.86 -2.75
N PHE A 8 25.73 8.08 -4.02
CA PHE A 8 24.48 8.74 -4.38
C PHE A 8 23.24 7.87 -4.10
N LEU A 9 23.31 6.56 -4.37
CA LEU A 9 22.26 5.61 -4.01
C LEU A 9 22.05 5.54 -2.49
N LEU A 10 23.14 5.49 -1.71
CA LEU A 10 23.07 5.55 -0.25
C LEU A 10 22.46 6.87 0.22
N LEU A 11 22.84 8.00 -0.35
CA LEU A 11 22.24 9.30 -0.05
C LEU A 11 20.72 9.28 -0.28
N SER A 12 20.27 8.70 -1.40
CA SER A 12 18.85 8.55 -1.72
C SER A 12 18.12 7.60 -0.77
N LEU A 13 18.74 6.48 -0.40
CA LEU A 13 18.18 5.49 0.54
C LEU A 13 17.91 6.14 1.89
N TRP A 14 18.90 6.84 2.44
CA TRP A 14 18.74 7.52 3.72
C TRP A 14 17.74 8.68 3.67
N GLY A 15 17.69 9.42 2.55
CA GLY A 15 16.64 10.42 2.32
C GLY A 15 15.25 9.79 2.33
N GLY A 16 15.11 8.61 1.71
CA GLY A 16 13.88 7.81 1.73
C GLY A 16 13.47 7.38 3.14
N ALA A 17 14.41 6.87 3.94
CA ALA A 17 14.15 6.52 5.33
C ALA A 17 13.68 7.73 6.16
N ALA A 18 14.33 8.90 5.99
CA ALA A 18 13.91 10.15 6.63
C ALA A 18 12.51 10.60 6.16
N ALA A 19 12.19 10.44 4.88
CA ALA A 19 10.86 10.74 4.35
C ALA A 19 9.77 9.87 4.96
N LEU A 20 10.02 8.57 5.13
CA LEU A 20 9.07 7.64 5.75
C LEU A 20 8.84 7.96 7.23
N ALA A 21 9.93 8.23 7.97
CA ALA A 21 9.84 8.64 9.37
C ALA A 21 9.07 9.95 9.53
N ALA A 22 9.40 10.96 8.70
CA ALA A 22 8.68 12.23 8.68
C ALA A 22 7.20 12.06 8.31
N TRP A 23 6.88 11.14 7.39
CA TRP A 23 5.49 10.85 7.02
C TRP A 23 4.67 10.33 8.21
N VAL A 24 5.23 9.38 8.98
CA VAL A 24 4.59 8.86 10.21
C VAL A 24 4.41 9.97 11.25
N VAL A 25 5.46 10.75 11.50
CA VAL A 25 5.41 11.88 12.45
C VAL A 25 4.37 12.91 12.01
N CYS A 26 4.34 13.30 10.74
CA CYS A 26 3.34 14.22 10.19
C CYS A 26 1.92 13.65 10.31
N ARG A 27 1.72 12.34 10.11
CA ARG A 27 0.40 11.70 10.29
C ARG A 27 -0.08 11.78 11.74
N LEU A 28 0.81 11.53 12.70
CA LEU A 28 0.51 11.64 14.13
C LEU A 28 0.25 13.10 14.55
N LEU A 29 1.08 14.03 14.11
CA LEU A 29 0.93 15.45 14.40
C LEU A 29 -0.35 16.03 13.77
N ARG A 30 -0.75 15.58 12.58
CA ARG A 30 -2.05 15.95 11.98
C ARG A 30 -3.23 15.46 12.81
N ARG A 31 -3.18 14.24 13.35
CA ARG A 31 -4.19 13.74 14.31
C ARG A 31 -4.24 14.59 15.58
N ALA A 32 -3.09 15.10 16.02
CA ALA A 32 -2.99 16.04 17.14
C ALA A 32 -3.35 17.50 16.78
N HIS A 33 -3.90 17.76 15.59
CA HIS A 33 -4.24 19.09 15.08
C HIS A 33 -3.06 20.09 15.05
N ALA A 34 -1.83 19.58 14.87
CA ALA A 34 -0.64 20.42 14.79
C ALA A 34 -0.73 21.40 13.61
N PRO A 35 -0.24 22.65 13.74
CA PRO A 35 -0.32 23.63 12.66
C PRO A 35 0.52 23.18 11.46
N SER A 36 -0.07 23.17 10.27
CA SER A 36 0.55 22.64 9.04
C SER A 36 1.87 23.35 8.67
N ARG A 37 2.05 24.61 9.11
CA ARG A 37 3.30 25.36 8.93
C ARG A 37 4.51 24.63 9.51
N PHE A 38 4.35 23.89 10.60
CA PHE A 38 5.45 23.19 11.25
C PHE A 38 5.81 21.90 10.51
N LEU A 39 4.81 21.22 9.95
CA LEU A 39 5.02 20.05 9.10
C LEU A 39 5.83 20.40 7.84
N CYS A 40 5.59 21.59 7.29
CA CYS A 40 6.39 22.11 6.17
C CYS A 40 7.88 22.24 6.52
N TRP A 41 8.23 22.64 7.75
CA TRP A 41 9.63 22.71 8.18
C TRP A 41 10.27 21.32 8.27
N LEU A 42 9.53 20.32 8.74
CA LEU A 42 10.00 18.94 8.78
C LEU A 42 10.27 18.41 7.37
N TRP A 43 9.36 18.64 6.43
CA TRP A 43 9.57 18.26 5.03
C TRP A 43 10.75 18.99 4.39
N LEU A 44 10.94 20.28 4.65
CA LEU A 44 12.14 21.00 4.18
C LEU A 44 13.43 20.37 4.71
N ALA A 45 13.44 19.88 5.96
CA ALA A 45 14.57 19.14 6.51
C ALA A 45 14.81 17.81 5.78
N VAL A 46 13.74 17.08 5.43
CA VAL A 46 13.81 15.87 4.61
C VAL A 46 14.35 16.19 3.21
N GLY A 47 13.85 17.24 2.55
CA GLY A 47 14.35 17.68 1.24
C GLY A 47 15.83 18.03 1.29
N LEU A 48 16.28 18.69 2.36
CA LEU A 48 17.70 18.96 2.60
C LEU A 48 18.51 17.67 2.81
N ARG A 49 17.94 16.66 3.49
CA ARG A 49 18.58 15.36 3.74
C ARG A 49 18.92 14.60 2.47
N PHE A 50 18.09 14.73 1.44
CA PHE A 50 18.33 14.13 0.13
C PHE A 50 19.54 14.75 -0.59
N VAL A 51 19.89 15.99 -0.29
CA VAL A 51 21.01 16.69 -0.96
C VAL A 51 22.29 16.63 -0.13
N LEU A 52 22.20 16.61 1.20
CA LEU A 52 23.36 16.66 2.08
C LEU A 52 24.08 15.30 2.20
N PRO A 53 25.33 15.18 1.70
CA PRO A 53 26.11 13.95 1.80
C PRO A 53 26.83 13.80 3.14
N PHE A 54 26.54 14.65 4.13
CA PHE A 54 27.07 14.59 5.49
C PHE A 54 25.91 14.57 6.50
N GLY A 55 26.07 13.81 7.59
CA GLY A 55 25.11 13.74 8.69
C GLY A 55 25.85 13.62 10.02
N ILE A 56 25.16 13.86 11.14
CA ILE A 56 25.74 13.84 12.48
C ILE A 56 26.02 12.38 12.85
N PRO A 57 27.29 11.97 13.08
CA PRO A 57 27.59 10.60 13.46
C PRO A 57 27.00 10.29 14.85
N LEU A 58 26.23 9.21 14.94
CA LEU A 58 25.72 8.66 16.20
C LEU A 58 26.30 7.26 16.39
N ALA A 59 27.13 7.10 17.41
CA ALA A 59 27.66 5.80 17.80
C ALA A 59 26.51 4.92 18.30
N LEU A 60 26.25 3.82 17.59
CA LEU A 60 25.28 2.81 18.04
C LEU A 60 26.03 1.57 18.55
N PRO A 61 25.55 0.95 19.64
CA PRO A 61 26.11 -0.31 20.12
C PRO A 61 25.93 -1.38 19.05
N ARG A 62 26.97 -2.19 18.85
CA ARG A 62 26.98 -3.23 17.81
C ARG A 62 25.91 -4.28 18.11
N PRO A 63 25.09 -4.68 17.12
CA PRO A 63 24.11 -5.74 17.32
C PRO A 63 24.82 -7.05 17.71
N GLN A 64 24.27 -7.76 18.68
CA GLN A 64 24.82 -9.04 19.17
C GLN A 64 24.58 -10.19 18.16
N ASN A 65 23.61 -10.03 17.27
CA ASN A 65 23.34 -10.98 16.19
C ASN A 65 24.42 -10.84 15.09
N THR A 66 25.11 -11.93 14.80
CA THR A 66 26.22 -12.01 13.85
C THR A 66 25.83 -11.62 12.43
N GLN A 67 24.66 -12.02 11.94
CA GLN A 67 24.18 -11.66 10.60
C GLN A 67 23.86 -10.17 10.49
N LEU A 68 23.27 -9.58 11.55
CA LEU A 68 23.02 -8.14 11.60
C LEU A 68 24.32 -7.34 11.75
N ALA A 69 25.31 -7.88 12.45
CA ALA A 69 26.64 -7.29 12.54
C ALA A 69 27.34 -7.32 11.17
N GLU A 70 27.32 -8.44 10.45
CA GLU A 70 27.90 -8.58 9.11
C GLU A 70 27.22 -7.69 8.06
N ALA A 71 25.88 -7.61 8.09
CA ALA A 71 25.13 -6.71 7.22
C ALA A 71 25.48 -5.24 7.51
N ALA A 72 25.58 -4.88 8.79
CA ALA A 72 25.94 -3.53 9.19
C ALA A 72 27.41 -3.19 8.87
N ASP A 73 28.33 -4.15 8.96
CA ASP A 73 29.72 -4.00 8.53
C ASP A 73 29.82 -3.80 7.02
N THR A 74 29.01 -4.53 6.24
CA THR A 74 28.93 -4.37 4.78
C THR A 74 28.43 -2.98 4.39
N VAL A 75 27.39 -2.48 5.07
CA VAL A 75 26.87 -1.12 4.87
C VAL A 75 27.91 -0.07 5.30
N GLN A 76 28.61 -0.29 6.41
CA GLN A 76 29.65 0.60 6.92
C GLN A 76 30.87 0.66 5.98
N ALA A 77 31.28 -0.47 5.42
CA ALA A 77 32.34 -0.57 4.41
C ALA A 77 31.97 0.18 3.11
N LEU A 78 30.70 0.13 2.70
CA LEU A 78 30.21 0.90 1.53
C LEU A 78 30.14 2.41 1.78
N THR A 79 30.10 2.85 3.04
CA THR A 79 30.07 4.27 3.42
C THR A 79 31.43 4.90 3.64
N GLN A 80 32.50 4.12 3.80
CA GLN A 80 33.87 4.64 3.92
C GLN A 80 34.55 4.63 2.54
N PRO A 81 35.04 5.78 2.03
CA PRO A 81 35.87 5.77 0.84
C PRO A 81 37.18 5.03 1.16
N GLU A 82 37.53 4.00 0.38
CA GLU A 82 38.82 3.32 0.43
C GLU A 82 39.96 4.36 0.41
N LEU A 83 40.52 4.63 1.58
CA LEU A 83 41.79 5.33 1.76
C LEU A 83 42.78 4.33 2.33
N THR A 84 43.16 3.33 1.53
CA THR A 84 44.48 2.69 1.55
C THR A 84 44.54 1.65 0.45
N ALA A 85 45.15 2.00 -0.68
CA ALA A 85 45.67 0.98 -1.57
C ALA A 85 46.86 0.31 -0.86
N PRO A 86 47.01 -1.02 -0.89
CA PRO A 86 48.22 -1.67 -0.41
C PRO A 86 49.41 -1.22 -1.28
N ASP A 87 50.52 -0.86 -0.64
CA ASP A 87 51.79 -0.52 -1.30
C ASP A 87 52.27 -1.73 -2.12
N LEU A 88 51.96 -1.74 -3.42
CA LEU A 88 52.53 -2.68 -4.37
C LEU A 88 53.93 -2.19 -4.77
N PRO A 89 54.93 -3.09 -4.89
CA PRO A 89 56.28 -2.71 -5.29
C PRO A 89 56.28 -2.08 -6.69
N ALA A 90 57.05 -1.00 -6.83
CA ALA A 90 57.13 -0.18 -8.04
C ALA A 90 57.46 -1.03 -9.28
N MET A 91 56.46 -1.21 -10.14
CA MET A 91 56.65 -1.86 -11.44
C MET A 91 57.23 -0.86 -12.45
N VAL A 92 58.25 -1.31 -13.18
CA VAL A 92 59.01 -0.55 -14.20
C VAL A 92 58.07 0.09 -15.23
N PRO A 93 58.30 1.34 -15.67
CA PRO A 93 57.41 2.02 -16.62
C PRO A 93 57.50 1.35 -18.00
N ALA A 94 56.38 0.76 -18.43
CA ALA A 94 56.20 0.30 -19.80
C ALA A 94 56.00 1.49 -20.75
N ALA A 95 56.52 1.37 -21.97
CA ALA A 95 56.46 2.37 -23.03
C ALA A 95 55.02 2.88 -23.30
N PRO A 96 54.83 4.14 -23.72
CA PRO A 96 53.49 4.71 -23.90
C PRO A 96 52.73 3.97 -25.00
N ALA A 97 51.75 3.16 -24.59
CA ALA A 97 50.77 2.60 -25.51
C ALA A 97 49.89 3.71 -26.09
N ALA A 98 49.50 3.59 -27.35
CA ALA A 98 48.55 4.50 -27.98
C ALA A 98 47.28 4.61 -27.14
N PRO A 99 46.68 5.81 -26.99
CA PRO A 99 45.51 5.99 -26.13
C PRO A 99 44.40 5.07 -26.61
N ALA A 100 43.95 4.18 -25.72
CA ALA A 100 42.81 3.34 -26.00
C ALA A 100 41.58 4.22 -26.33
N PRO A 101 40.72 3.81 -27.27
CA PRO A 101 39.54 4.58 -27.63
C PRO A 101 38.67 4.84 -26.38
N TRP A 102 38.08 6.02 -26.27
CA TRP A 102 37.30 6.44 -25.09
C TRP A 102 36.14 5.49 -24.72
N TYR A 103 35.65 4.69 -25.67
CA TYR A 103 34.58 3.74 -25.41
C TYR A 103 35.04 2.46 -24.69
N THR A 104 36.34 2.12 -24.71
CA THR A 104 36.86 0.94 -23.99
C THR A 104 37.03 1.18 -22.49
N THR A 105 36.88 2.42 -22.04
CA THR A 105 36.85 2.81 -20.61
C THR A 105 35.42 2.94 -20.07
N LEU A 106 34.40 2.79 -20.91
CA LEU A 106 33.00 2.79 -20.50
C LEU A 106 32.68 1.50 -19.75
N THR A 107 32.21 1.67 -18.52
CA THR A 107 31.69 0.58 -17.68
C THR A 107 30.19 0.72 -17.51
N VAL A 108 29.51 -0.34 -17.03
CA VAL A 108 28.07 -0.32 -16.70
C VAL A 108 27.69 0.88 -15.82
N TRP A 109 28.57 1.30 -14.92
CA TRP A 109 28.37 2.47 -14.06
C TRP A 109 28.22 3.80 -14.83
N HIS A 110 28.88 3.93 -15.99
CA HIS A 110 28.73 5.09 -16.86
C HIS A 110 27.39 5.08 -17.59
N LEU A 111 26.90 3.90 -18.01
CA LEU A 111 25.57 3.75 -18.58
C LEU A 111 24.49 4.11 -17.57
N LEU A 112 24.60 3.63 -16.32
CA LEU A 112 23.67 3.96 -15.25
C LEU A 112 23.66 5.47 -14.95
N ALA A 113 24.84 6.10 -14.89
CA ALA A 113 24.94 7.56 -14.71
C ALA A 113 24.32 8.33 -15.89
N ALA A 114 24.46 7.85 -17.12
CA ALA A 114 23.85 8.44 -18.31
C ALA A 114 22.32 8.34 -18.28
N VAL A 115 21.77 7.15 -17.97
CA VAL A 115 20.32 6.93 -17.81
C VAL A 115 19.76 7.84 -16.73
N TRP A 116 20.44 7.93 -15.59
CA TRP A 116 20.08 8.86 -14.51
C TRP A 116 20.03 10.32 -15.00
N ALA A 117 21.07 10.78 -15.70
CA ALA A 117 21.17 12.16 -16.20
C ALA A 117 20.06 12.49 -17.23
N VAL A 118 19.70 11.53 -18.09
CA VAL A 118 18.59 11.67 -19.03
C VAL A 118 17.27 11.85 -18.28
N GLY A 119 17.01 11.05 -17.24
CA GLY A 119 15.80 11.19 -16.41
C GLY A 119 15.69 12.57 -15.75
N VAL A 120 16.80 13.05 -15.17
CA VAL A 120 16.87 14.42 -14.58
C VAL A 120 16.59 15.48 -15.65
N ALA A 121 17.21 15.37 -16.82
CA ALA A 121 17.06 16.34 -17.90
C ALA A 121 15.61 16.38 -18.42
N LEU A 122 14.96 15.24 -18.61
CA LEU A 122 13.57 15.17 -19.07
C LEU A 122 12.62 15.86 -18.09
N LEU A 123 12.76 15.60 -16.79
CA LEU A 123 11.92 16.22 -15.76
C LEU A 123 12.18 17.72 -15.60
N ALA A 124 13.43 18.15 -15.73
CA ALA A 124 13.80 19.57 -15.73
C ALA A 124 13.22 20.30 -16.94
N VAL A 125 13.36 19.73 -18.14
CA VAL A 125 12.75 20.27 -19.37
C VAL A 125 11.24 20.37 -19.23
N ARG A 126 10.58 19.35 -18.66
CA ARG A 126 9.14 19.37 -18.40
C ARG A 126 8.73 20.53 -17.50
N ALA A 127 9.47 20.77 -16.41
CA ALA A 127 9.19 21.87 -15.48
C ALA A 127 9.42 23.24 -16.12
N VAL A 128 10.52 23.41 -16.87
CA VAL A 128 10.80 24.66 -17.60
C VAL A 128 9.72 24.91 -18.65
N TRP A 129 9.34 23.90 -19.41
CA TRP A 129 8.27 24.01 -20.41
C TRP A 129 6.93 24.39 -19.77
N GLY A 130 6.56 23.75 -18.66
CA GLY A 130 5.35 24.08 -17.91
C GLY A 130 5.35 25.52 -17.42
N TYR A 131 6.48 25.99 -16.87
CA TYR A 131 6.67 27.37 -16.44
C TYR A 131 6.54 28.38 -17.59
N LEU A 132 7.20 28.11 -18.73
CA LEU A 132 7.13 28.97 -19.91
C LEU A 132 5.72 28.99 -20.51
N ARG A 133 5.05 27.83 -20.57
CA ARG A 133 3.68 27.70 -21.05
C ARG A 133 2.72 28.53 -20.20
N LEU A 134 2.80 28.40 -18.87
CA LEU A 134 1.96 29.19 -17.97
C LEU A 134 2.28 30.68 -18.08
N SER A 135 3.56 31.06 -18.12
CA SER A 135 3.99 32.45 -18.29
C SER A 135 3.44 33.09 -19.57
N ARG A 136 3.38 32.33 -20.67
CA ARG A 136 2.78 32.77 -21.94
C ARG A 136 1.26 32.90 -21.85
N GLN A 137 0.58 31.96 -21.18
CA GLN A 137 -0.87 32.02 -21.01
C GLN A 137 -1.32 33.29 -20.28
N VAL A 138 -0.56 33.71 -19.27
CA VAL A 138 -0.94 34.82 -18.38
C VAL A 138 -0.36 36.16 -18.82
N ALA A 139 0.31 36.20 -19.98
CA ALA A 139 0.98 37.40 -20.49
C ALA A 139 0.01 38.57 -20.73
N LEU A 140 -1.27 38.26 -21.02
CA LEU A 140 -2.34 39.25 -21.25
C LEU A 140 -3.09 39.64 -19.96
N ALA A 141 -2.67 39.17 -18.78
CA ALA A 141 -3.33 39.53 -17.54
C ALA A 141 -3.06 41.00 -17.17
N CYS A 142 -4.11 41.72 -16.80
CA CYS A 142 -4.05 43.14 -16.45
C CYS A 142 -3.89 43.33 -14.95
N LYS A 143 -3.14 44.36 -14.54
CA LYS A 143 -2.95 44.69 -13.12
C LYS A 143 -4.22 45.30 -12.54
N THR A 144 -4.68 44.77 -11.42
CA THR A 144 -5.84 45.26 -10.65
C THR A 144 -5.41 46.25 -9.55
N PRO A 145 -6.33 47.08 -9.01
CA PRO A 145 -6.00 48.13 -8.03
C PRO A 145 -5.37 47.62 -6.71
N ASP A 146 -5.70 46.39 -6.33
CA ASP A 146 -5.16 45.66 -5.17
C ASP A 146 -3.74 45.08 -5.41
N GLY A 147 -3.14 45.35 -6.57
CA GLY A 147 -1.79 44.92 -6.94
C GLY A 147 -1.69 43.50 -7.51
N CYS A 148 -2.82 42.81 -7.69
CA CYS A 148 -2.89 41.49 -8.32
C CYS A 148 -2.98 41.61 -9.86
N PHE A 149 -2.94 40.49 -10.56
CA PHE A 149 -3.13 40.39 -12.01
C PHE A 149 -4.38 39.58 -12.31
N SER A 150 -5.23 40.05 -13.22
CA SER A 150 -6.49 39.39 -13.56
C SER A 150 -6.84 39.54 -15.04
N GLY A 151 -7.57 38.57 -15.57
CA GLY A 151 -8.06 38.58 -16.94
C GLY A 151 -8.73 37.26 -17.31
N PRO A 152 -9.36 37.17 -18.49
CA PRO A 152 -9.97 35.93 -18.98
C PRO A 152 -8.98 34.75 -19.12
N CYS A 153 -7.70 35.06 -19.26
CA CYS A 153 -6.61 34.07 -19.35
C CYS A 153 -6.21 33.46 -18.00
N VAL A 154 -6.78 33.93 -16.89
CA VAL A 154 -6.50 33.44 -15.53
C VAL A 154 -7.73 32.65 -15.03
N PRO A 155 -7.76 31.32 -15.23
CA PRO A 155 -8.91 30.51 -14.85
C PRO A 155 -9.01 30.26 -13.33
N THR A 156 -7.88 30.21 -12.63
CA THR A 156 -7.78 29.89 -11.20
C THR A 156 -6.81 30.84 -10.50
N PRO A 157 -6.91 31.03 -9.18
CA PRO A 157 -5.92 31.76 -8.42
C PRO A 157 -4.60 30.98 -8.34
N PHE A 158 -3.47 31.67 -8.51
CA PHE A 158 -2.13 31.12 -8.27
C PHE A 158 -1.08 32.23 -8.16
N THR A 159 0.09 31.88 -7.63
CA THR A 159 1.30 32.72 -7.67
C THR A 159 2.29 32.24 -8.73
N LEU A 160 2.90 33.18 -9.45
CA LEU A 160 3.91 32.89 -10.47
C LEU A 160 5.10 33.85 -10.35
N GLY A 161 6.32 33.28 -10.39
CA GLY A 161 7.59 34.01 -10.35
C GLY A 161 8.48 33.53 -9.20
N LEU A 162 9.77 33.30 -9.49
CA LEU A 162 10.70 32.71 -8.51
C LEU A 162 11.22 33.73 -7.49
N LEU A 163 11.76 34.87 -7.95
CA LEU A 163 12.34 35.92 -7.10
C LEU A 163 11.40 37.11 -6.88
N ARG A 164 10.44 37.31 -7.79
CA ARG A 164 9.44 38.38 -7.75
C ARG A 164 8.06 37.80 -8.04
N PRO A 165 7.51 37.00 -7.11
CA PRO A 165 6.22 36.35 -7.32
C PRO A 165 5.10 37.37 -7.49
N ARG A 166 4.21 37.12 -8.43
CA ARG A 166 3.00 37.90 -8.73
C ARG A 166 1.77 37.04 -8.48
N ILE A 167 0.72 37.65 -7.96
CA ILE A 167 -0.55 36.97 -7.67
C ILE A 167 -1.49 37.15 -8.86
N TYR A 168 -1.99 36.04 -9.40
CA TYR A 168 -2.94 35.99 -10.50
C TYR A 168 -4.29 35.53 -9.96
N LEU A 169 -5.39 36.23 -10.29
CA LEU A 169 -6.74 35.94 -9.83
C LEU A 169 -7.74 35.95 -10.97
N PRO A 170 -8.77 35.08 -10.94
CA PRO A 170 -9.83 35.08 -11.93
C PRO A 170 -10.71 36.33 -11.84
N ALA A 171 -11.17 36.84 -12.99
CA ALA A 171 -11.91 38.10 -13.08
C ALA A 171 -13.26 38.08 -12.34
N GLY A 172 -13.89 36.91 -12.21
CA GLY A 172 -15.17 36.74 -11.52
C GLY A 172 -15.09 36.66 -9.99
N LEU A 173 -13.91 36.75 -9.38
CA LEU A 173 -13.74 36.64 -7.94
C LEU A 173 -13.85 38.00 -7.26
N ALA A 174 -14.91 38.19 -6.46
CA ALA A 174 -15.23 39.43 -5.76
C ALA A 174 -15.65 39.18 -4.29
N GLY A 175 -15.70 40.26 -3.51
CA GLY A 175 -16.17 40.24 -2.11
C GLY A 175 -15.23 39.52 -1.13
N PRO A 176 -15.75 39.05 0.03
CA PRO A 176 -14.95 38.42 1.09
C PRO A 176 -14.15 37.19 0.62
N ALA A 177 -14.66 36.46 -0.37
CA ALA A 177 -13.94 35.33 -0.97
C ALA A 177 -12.65 35.78 -1.68
N ARG A 178 -12.65 36.95 -2.33
CA ARG A 178 -11.46 37.52 -2.96
C ARG A 178 -10.39 37.85 -1.93
N ASP A 179 -10.78 38.48 -0.82
CA ASP A 179 -9.84 38.86 0.24
C ASP A 179 -9.19 37.64 0.90
N ALA A 180 -9.97 36.57 1.13
CA ALA A 180 -9.46 35.31 1.66
C ALA A 180 -8.48 34.63 0.69
N VAL A 181 -8.79 34.59 -0.61
CA VAL A 181 -7.90 34.04 -1.64
C VAL A 181 -6.63 34.89 -1.78
N ILE A 182 -6.73 36.22 -1.73
CA ILE A 182 -5.54 37.10 -1.72
C ILE A 182 -4.66 36.81 -0.50
N LEU A 183 -5.27 36.61 0.68
CA LEU A 183 -4.53 36.26 1.89
C LEU A 183 -3.85 34.89 1.75
N HIS A 184 -4.50 33.91 1.15
CA HIS A 184 -3.93 32.60 0.81
C HIS A 184 -2.68 32.76 -0.08
N GLU A 185 -2.80 33.43 -1.23
CA GLU A 185 -1.70 33.62 -2.18
C GLU A 185 -0.56 34.47 -1.59
N ARG A 186 -0.87 35.50 -0.80
CA ARG A 186 0.15 36.28 -0.06
C ARG A 186 0.87 35.44 0.97
N THR A 187 0.22 34.43 1.54
CA THR A 187 0.86 33.54 2.52
C THR A 187 1.93 32.68 1.85
N HIS A 188 1.70 32.20 0.62
CA HIS A 188 2.75 31.54 -0.17
C HIS A 188 3.98 32.43 -0.36
N ILE A 189 3.77 33.69 -0.76
CA ILE A 189 4.87 34.65 -0.97
C ILE A 189 5.62 34.92 0.33
N ARG A 190 4.91 35.16 1.45
CA ARG A 190 5.53 35.46 2.75
C ARG A 190 6.38 34.31 3.29
N ARG A 191 6.00 33.07 3.00
CA ARG A 191 6.73 31.87 3.43
C ARG A 191 7.88 31.49 2.49
N GLY A 192 7.94 32.08 1.30
CA GLY A 192 8.95 31.74 0.29
C GLY A 192 8.61 30.49 -0.52
N ASP A 193 7.35 30.07 -0.52
CA ASP A 193 6.89 28.88 -1.24
C ASP A 193 7.24 28.90 -2.74
N PRO A 194 7.16 30.05 -3.47
CA PRO A 194 7.60 30.14 -4.86
C PRO A 194 9.06 29.78 -5.11
N LEU A 195 9.92 29.79 -4.09
CA LEU A 195 11.31 29.35 -4.18
C LEU A 195 11.47 27.92 -3.67
N THR A 196 10.89 27.59 -2.51
CA THR A 196 11.09 26.28 -1.87
C THR A 196 10.46 25.14 -2.66
N LYS A 197 9.29 25.33 -3.29
CA LYS A 197 8.65 24.30 -4.10
C LYS A 197 9.49 23.89 -5.33
N PRO A 198 9.98 24.82 -6.18
CA PRO A 198 10.87 24.44 -7.29
C PRO A 198 12.19 23.82 -6.83
N LEU A 199 12.76 24.28 -5.71
CA LEU A 199 13.97 23.67 -5.15
C LEU A 199 13.72 22.22 -4.70
N PHE A 200 12.62 21.96 -3.99
CA PHE A 200 12.26 20.60 -3.60
C PHE A 200 11.95 19.73 -4.81
N TYR A 201 11.23 20.26 -5.81
CA TYR A 201 11.02 19.55 -7.06
C TYR A 201 12.33 19.18 -7.76
N ALA A 202 13.34 20.05 -7.73
CA ALA A 202 14.67 19.72 -8.26
C ALA A 202 15.32 18.56 -7.48
N VAL A 203 15.16 18.51 -6.15
CA VAL A 203 15.58 17.36 -5.33
C VAL A 203 14.85 16.08 -5.75
N ALA A 204 13.53 16.13 -5.92
CA ALA A 204 12.75 14.99 -6.41
C ALA A 204 13.20 14.55 -7.81
N CYS A 205 13.57 15.48 -8.69
CA CYS A 205 14.14 15.17 -10.01
C CYS A 205 15.49 14.45 -9.89
N LEU A 206 16.37 14.88 -8.98
CA LEU A 206 17.66 14.20 -8.76
C LEU A 206 17.44 12.75 -8.31
N HIS A 207 16.41 12.52 -7.50
CA HIS A 207 16.04 11.21 -6.97
C HIS A 207 14.80 10.63 -7.66
N TRP A 208 14.64 10.86 -8.96
CA TRP A 208 13.39 10.52 -9.67
C TRP A 208 13.00 9.04 -9.61
N PHE A 209 13.99 8.15 -9.49
CA PHE A 209 13.80 6.71 -9.35
C PHE A 209 13.33 6.29 -7.94
N ASN A 210 13.39 7.19 -6.96
CA ASN A 210 13.02 6.92 -5.58
C ASN A 210 11.57 7.40 -5.31
N PRO A 211 10.60 6.49 -5.13
CA PRO A 211 9.20 6.87 -4.90
C PRO A 211 9.01 7.65 -3.59
N LEU A 212 9.88 7.47 -2.59
CA LEU A 212 9.81 8.19 -1.32
C LEU A 212 10.21 9.67 -1.46
N ALA A 213 11.04 10.02 -2.44
CA ALA A 213 11.34 11.41 -2.75
C ALA A 213 10.10 12.12 -3.33
N TRP A 214 9.33 11.43 -4.18
CA TRP A 214 8.05 11.93 -4.71
C TRP A 214 6.96 12.00 -3.64
N LEU A 215 6.90 11.02 -2.73
CA LEU A 215 6.02 11.07 -1.57
C LEU A 215 6.32 12.30 -0.71
N ALA A 216 7.59 12.54 -0.39
CA ALA A 216 8.00 13.70 0.39
C ALA A 216 7.60 15.03 -0.29
N PHE A 217 7.78 15.12 -1.61
CA PHE A 217 7.36 16.29 -2.39
C PHE A 217 5.84 16.49 -2.36
N ARG A 218 5.03 15.44 -2.57
CA ARG A 218 3.56 15.51 -2.53
C ARG A 218 3.03 15.90 -1.16
N GLU A 219 3.60 15.35 -0.09
CA GLU A 219 3.20 15.69 1.28
C GLU A 219 3.64 17.09 1.67
N PHE A 220 4.81 17.53 1.23
CA PHE A 220 5.23 18.93 1.37
C PHE A 220 4.25 19.88 0.68
N GLU A 221 3.83 19.59 -0.55
CA GLU A 221 2.83 20.40 -1.26
C GLU A 221 1.49 20.45 -0.50
N ARG A 222 1.02 19.31 -0.01
CA ARG A 222 -0.21 19.20 0.77
C ARG A 222 -0.17 20.05 2.04
N ASP A 223 0.87 19.90 2.84
CA ASP A 223 1.00 20.63 4.11
C ASP A 223 1.24 22.13 3.86
N MET A 224 1.88 22.49 2.74
CA MET A 224 2.08 23.87 2.32
C MET A 224 0.76 24.57 1.97
N GLU A 225 -0.12 23.93 1.19
CA GLU A 225 -1.47 24.39 0.87
C GLU A 225 -2.33 24.49 2.14
N ALA A 226 -2.29 23.48 3.00
CA ALA A 226 -3.02 23.46 4.27
C ALA A 226 -2.60 24.63 5.18
N ALA A 227 -1.30 24.93 5.27
CA ALA A 227 -0.80 26.07 6.05
C ALA A 227 -1.24 27.44 5.49
N CYS A 228 -1.40 27.56 4.16
CA CYS A 228 -1.97 28.76 3.54
C CYS A 228 -3.48 28.85 3.79
N ASP A 229 -4.20 27.73 3.72
CA ASP A 229 -5.63 27.65 4.06
C ASP A 229 -5.89 28.06 5.51
N GLU A 230 -5.11 27.54 6.46
CA GLU A 230 -5.17 27.91 7.88
C GLU A 230 -4.97 29.42 8.08
N ALA A 231 -4.06 30.04 7.32
CA ALA A 231 -3.79 31.46 7.39
C ALA A 231 -4.95 32.29 6.80
N ALA A 232 -5.55 31.82 5.70
CA ALA A 232 -6.67 32.48 5.03
C ALA A 232 -7.93 32.56 5.91
N VAL A 233 -8.20 31.53 6.73
CA VAL A 233 -9.38 31.46 7.61
C VAL A 233 -9.14 31.96 9.03
N ARG A 234 -7.88 32.28 9.38
CA ARG A 234 -7.49 32.67 10.75
C ARG A 234 -8.15 33.99 11.15
N GLY A 235 -8.92 33.96 12.24
CA GLY A 235 -9.59 35.17 12.76
C GLY A 235 -10.79 35.63 11.93
N GLN A 236 -11.19 34.88 10.90
CA GLN A 236 -12.33 35.21 10.05
C GLN A 236 -13.66 34.71 10.65
N SER A 237 -14.75 35.39 10.29
CA SER A 237 -16.12 34.99 10.65
C SER A 237 -16.52 33.66 9.97
N PRO A 238 -17.48 32.91 10.53
CA PRO A 238 -17.97 31.66 9.92
C PRO A 238 -18.45 31.85 8.47
N ALA A 239 -19.14 32.96 8.18
CA ALA A 239 -19.58 33.30 6.82
C ALA A 239 -18.41 33.50 5.85
N ALA A 240 -17.35 34.20 6.28
CA ALA A 240 -16.16 34.40 5.45
C ALA A 240 -15.39 33.08 5.22
N ARG A 241 -15.38 32.16 6.19
CA ARG A 241 -14.81 30.81 6.02
C ARG A 241 -15.59 29.98 5.01
N SER A 242 -16.92 30.01 5.08
CA SER A 242 -17.79 29.31 4.14
C SER A 242 -17.61 29.83 2.71
N ALA A 243 -17.59 31.16 2.53
CA ALA A 243 -17.33 31.78 1.23
C ALA A 243 -15.95 31.41 0.66
N TYR A 244 -14.94 31.26 1.53
CA TYR A 244 -13.63 30.75 1.12
C TYR A 244 -13.66 29.28 0.69
N CYS A 245 -14.28 28.39 1.48
CA CYS A 245 -14.44 26.98 1.10
C CYS A 245 -15.21 26.81 -0.22
N GLU A 246 -16.24 27.62 -0.44
CA GLU A 246 -17.00 27.64 -1.69
C GLU A 246 -16.11 28.07 -2.87
N SER A 247 -15.21 29.05 -2.67
CA SER A 247 -14.25 29.44 -3.70
C SER A 247 -13.28 28.29 -4.07
N ILE A 248 -12.80 27.53 -3.07
CA ILE A 248 -11.97 26.34 -3.30
C ILE A 248 -12.74 25.31 -4.13
N LEU A 249 -13.99 25.01 -3.75
CA LEU A 249 -14.84 24.06 -4.46
C LEU A 249 -15.10 24.51 -5.90
N ARG A 250 -15.46 25.78 -6.09
CA ARG A 250 -15.74 26.38 -7.40
C ARG A 250 -14.54 26.27 -8.35
N PHE A 251 -13.33 26.53 -7.87
CA PHE A 251 -12.13 26.42 -8.71
C PHE A 251 -11.77 24.97 -9.02
N ALA A 252 -12.00 24.03 -8.09
CA ALA A 252 -11.81 22.61 -8.34
C ALA A 252 -12.79 22.06 -9.39
N MET A 253 -14.05 22.49 -9.34
CA MET A 253 -15.07 22.11 -10.32
C MET A 253 -14.81 22.69 -11.72
N GLN A 254 -14.07 23.80 -11.84
CA GLN A 254 -13.74 24.42 -13.13
C GLN A 254 -12.56 23.73 -13.87
N GLY A 255 -11.93 22.72 -13.26
CA GLY A 255 -11.36 21.57 -13.97
C GLY A 255 -10.39 21.85 -15.11
N ARG A 256 -9.42 22.76 -14.95
CA ARG A 256 -8.30 22.92 -15.90
C ARG A 256 -6.97 23.08 -15.17
N GLY A 257 -6.50 22.00 -14.55
CA GLY A 257 -5.09 21.91 -14.17
C GLY A 257 -4.22 22.04 -15.43
N VAL A 258 -3.16 22.85 -15.38
CA VAL A 258 -2.17 22.91 -16.47
C VAL A 258 -1.17 21.78 -16.22
N PRO A 259 -1.17 20.71 -17.04
CA PRO A 259 -0.26 19.58 -16.82
C PRO A 259 1.19 20.06 -16.88
N GLY A 260 1.97 19.72 -15.85
CA GLY A 260 3.39 20.06 -15.74
C GLY A 260 3.72 21.46 -15.21
N SER A 261 2.73 22.22 -14.75
CA SER A 261 3.00 23.48 -14.06
C SER A 261 3.34 23.24 -12.58
N LEU A 262 4.44 23.82 -12.11
CA LEU A 262 4.77 23.93 -10.68
C LEU A 262 3.93 25.01 -9.97
N ALA A 263 2.93 25.59 -10.63
CA ALA A 263 2.05 26.57 -10.02
C ALA A 263 1.27 25.98 -8.83
N PHE A 264 0.88 26.86 -7.92
CA PHE A 264 0.14 26.54 -6.69
C PHE A 264 -1.35 26.34 -6.99
N GLY A 265 -2.04 25.55 -6.17
CA GLY A 265 -3.49 25.33 -6.27
C GLY A 265 -3.99 24.01 -6.87
N GLN A 266 -3.18 22.95 -6.94
CA GLN A 266 -3.57 21.63 -7.49
C GLN A 266 -3.84 20.53 -6.44
N GLY A 267 -4.08 20.91 -5.17
CA GLY A 267 -4.46 19.94 -4.13
C GLY A 267 -5.92 19.49 -4.24
N SER A 268 -6.23 18.25 -3.81
CA SER A 268 -7.62 17.75 -3.71
C SER A 268 -8.46 18.71 -2.85
N ALA A 269 -9.40 19.40 -3.50
CA ALA A 269 -10.29 20.36 -2.84
C ALA A 269 -11.07 19.74 -1.69
N LYS A 270 -11.45 18.45 -1.82
CA LYS A 270 -12.07 17.67 -0.74
C LYS A 270 -11.18 17.65 0.49
N THR A 271 -9.90 17.31 0.35
CA THR A 271 -8.95 17.23 1.47
C THR A 271 -8.76 18.59 2.14
N ARG A 272 -8.67 19.67 1.36
CA ARG A 272 -8.51 21.04 1.87
C ARG A 272 -9.75 21.50 2.65
N ILE A 273 -10.95 21.26 2.11
CA ILE A 273 -12.22 21.61 2.77
C ILE A 273 -12.38 20.80 4.07
N VAL A 274 -12.15 19.48 4.04
CA VAL A 274 -12.23 18.63 5.23
C VAL A 274 -11.22 19.07 6.30
N HIS A 275 -10.00 19.44 5.89
CA HIS A 275 -9.00 19.98 6.82
C HIS A 275 -9.48 21.28 7.48
N LEU A 276 -10.08 22.20 6.71
CA LEU A 276 -10.63 23.45 7.23
C LEU A 276 -11.81 23.25 8.19
N LEU A 277 -12.65 22.23 7.97
CA LEU A 277 -13.75 21.88 8.87
C LEU A 277 -13.25 21.40 10.24
N HIS A 278 -12.14 20.66 10.27
CA HIS A 278 -11.54 20.12 11.49
C HIS A 278 -10.45 21.02 12.09
N TYR A 279 -10.20 22.19 11.50
CA TYR A 279 -9.16 23.10 11.97
C TYR A 279 -9.53 23.72 13.33
N ARG A 280 -8.67 23.49 14.33
CA ARG A 280 -8.79 24.05 15.67
C ARG A 280 -7.50 24.75 16.05
N ARG A 281 -7.61 25.90 16.71
CA ARG A 281 -6.44 26.64 17.21
C ARG A 281 -5.89 25.93 18.45
N LEU A 282 -4.67 25.43 18.36
CA LEU A 282 -3.95 24.91 19.52
C LEU A 282 -3.50 26.02 20.46
N GLY A 283 -3.51 25.72 21.77
CA GLY A 283 -2.96 26.60 22.81
C GLY A 283 -1.44 26.71 22.73
N ALA A 284 -0.86 27.75 23.34
CA ALA A 284 0.57 28.03 23.27
C ALA A 284 1.45 26.87 23.75
N GLY A 285 1.04 26.14 24.80
CA GLY A 285 1.77 24.97 25.31
C GLY A 285 1.85 23.82 24.29
N ALA A 286 0.73 23.50 23.62
CA ALA A 286 0.71 22.45 22.59
C ALA A 286 1.57 22.84 21.36
N MET A 287 1.68 24.14 21.04
CA MET A 287 2.61 24.60 19.99
C MET A 287 4.08 24.38 20.36
N VAL A 288 4.46 24.57 21.62
CA VAL A 288 5.83 24.32 22.09
C VAL A 288 6.16 22.83 21.99
N VAL A 289 5.25 21.94 22.40
CA VAL A 289 5.43 20.48 22.27
C VAL A 289 5.59 20.07 20.81
N CYS A 290 4.74 20.58 19.91
CA CYS A 290 4.89 20.31 18.47
C CYS A 290 6.24 20.79 17.93
N ALA A 291 6.70 21.97 18.35
CA ALA A 291 7.99 22.51 17.92
C ALA A 291 9.17 21.66 18.42
N VAL A 292 9.11 21.16 19.66
CA VAL A 292 10.13 20.27 20.23
C VAL A 292 10.17 18.93 19.51
N VAL A 293 9.00 18.31 19.28
CA VAL A 293 8.90 17.02 18.54
C VAL A 293 9.45 17.18 17.13
N ILE A 294 9.19 18.30 16.46
CA ILE A 294 9.69 18.56 15.12
C ILE A 294 11.19 18.84 15.12
N ALA A 295 11.70 19.62 16.08
CA ALA A 295 13.14 19.84 16.22
C ALA A 295 13.90 18.52 16.49
N ALA A 296 13.35 17.65 17.35
CA ALA A 296 13.89 16.32 17.61
C ALA A 296 13.84 15.45 16.34
N SER A 297 12.73 15.48 15.60
CA SER A 297 12.56 14.73 14.36
C SER A 297 13.48 15.20 13.24
N MET A 298 13.67 16.52 13.09
CA MET A 298 14.62 17.11 12.14
C MET A 298 16.05 16.71 12.49
N THR A 299 16.40 16.71 13.78
CA THR A 299 17.71 16.26 14.24
C THR A 299 17.92 14.79 13.95
N ALA A 300 16.93 13.94 14.24
CA ALA A 300 16.96 12.51 13.95
C ALA A 300 17.12 12.22 12.45
N CYS A 301 16.49 13.00 11.57
CA CYS A 301 16.64 12.88 10.11
C CYS A 301 18.07 13.18 9.63
N MET A 302 18.86 13.93 10.41
CA MET A 302 20.24 14.30 10.09
C MET A 302 21.27 13.34 10.70
N VAL A 303 20.85 12.37 11.52
CA VAL A 303 21.75 11.40 12.15
C VAL A 303 22.22 10.35 11.13
N ARG A 304 23.51 10.01 11.22
CA ARG A 304 24.13 8.85 10.57
C ARG A 304 24.57 7.86 11.64
N PRO A 305 23.97 6.67 11.70
CA PRO A 305 24.47 5.64 12.61
C PRO A 305 25.88 5.22 12.17
N THR A 306 26.81 5.20 13.12
CA THR A 306 28.16 4.64 12.97
C THR A 306 28.32 3.55 14.04
N LEU A 307 28.70 2.34 13.65
CA LEU A 307 28.96 1.28 14.61
C LEU A 307 30.27 1.54 15.35
N GLU A 308 30.28 1.21 16.65
CA GLU A 308 31.48 1.26 17.49
C GLU A 308 32.45 0.14 17.10
N ASN A 309 33.75 0.45 16.98
CA ASN A 309 34.78 -0.53 16.62
C ASN A 309 34.92 -1.58 17.74
N ALA A 310 34.99 -2.87 17.38
CA ALA A 310 35.24 -3.93 18.35
C ALA A 310 36.63 -3.76 19.00
N PRO A 311 36.80 -4.07 20.31
CA PRO A 311 38.12 -4.28 20.88
C PRO A 311 38.82 -5.42 20.12
N ALA A 312 40.12 -5.25 19.86
CA ALA A 312 40.93 -6.25 19.17
C ALA A 312 40.92 -7.57 19.96
N ALA A 313 40.25 -8.59 19.43
CA ALA A 313 40.29 -9.94 19.97
C ALA A 313 41.68 -10.54 19.68
N THR A 314 42.33 -11.03 20.74
CA THR A 314 43.54 -11.85 20.69
C THR A 314 43.24 -13.14 19.92
N PRO A 315 44.13 -13.62 19.04
CA PRO A 315 43.84 -14.79 18.22
C PRO A 315 43.90 -16.04 19.11
N GLU A 316 42.74 -16.62 19.42
CA GLU A 316 42.67 -18.00 19.92
C GLU A 316 42.69 -18.97 18.74
N THR A 317 43.64 -19.89 18.85
CA THR A 317 43.99 -20.98 17.94
C THR A 317 42.76 -21.80 17.56
N ALA A 318 42.49 -21.89 16.26
CA ALA A 318 41.51 -22.83 15.72
C ALA A 318 42.02 -24.27 15.92
N GLU A 319 41.39 -25.00 16.83
CA GLU A 319 41.53 -26.44 16.94
C GLU A 319 40.45 -27.11 16.08
N ALA A 320 40.89 -27.97 15.17
CA ALA A 320 40.04 -28.70 14.25
C ALA A 320 39.24 -29.76 15.01
N ALA A 321 37.91 -29.67 14.93
CA ALA A 321 37.00 -30.77 15.25
C ALA A 321 36.24 -31.16 13.98
N GLU A 322 36.36 -32.43 13.61
CA GLU A 322 35.60 -33.09 12.54
C GLU A 322 34.09 -33.00 12.82
N PRO A 323 33.23 -32.94 11.79
CA PRO A 323 31.79 -32.92 12.00
C PRO A 323 31.29 -34.34 12.33
N GLU A 324 30.95 -34.58 13.59
CA GLU A 324 30.05 -35.67 13.96
C GLU A 324 28.65 -35.36 13.41
N ALA A 325 28.12 -36.28 12.61
CA ALA A 325 26.77 -36.22 12.08
C ALA A 325 25.75 -36.42 13.21
N THR A 326 25.02 -35.36 13.54
CA THR A 326 23.77 -35.48 14.31
C THR A 326 22.64 -35.88 13.36
N PRO A 327 21.88 -36.94 13.66
CA PRO A 327 20.81 -37.39 12.78
C PRO A 327 19.62 -36.44 12.83
N THR A 328 19.13 -36.07 11.65
CA THR A 328 17.75 -35.63 11.41
C THR A 328 16.78 -36.58 12.11
N PRO A 329 15.82 -36.11 12.93
CA PRO A 329 14.71 -36.97 13.32
C PRO A 329 13.90 -37.27 12.05
N ALA A 330 13.98 -38.52 11.59
CA ALA A 330 13.06 -39.04 10.59
C ALA A 330 11.63 -39.01 11.15
N PRO A 331 10.61 -38.78 10.31
CA PRO A 331 9.22 -38.83 10.76
C PRO A 331 8.90 -40.25 11.21
N THR A 332 8.59 -40.38 12.50
CA THR A 332 7.96 -41.58 13.05
C THR A 332 6.63 -41.77 12.32
N GLN A 333 6.48 -42.89 11.59
CA GLN A 333 5.17 -43.37 11.18
C GLN A 333 4.38 -43.72 12.45
N ALA A 334 3.53 -42.78 12.87
CA ALA A 334 2.51 -43.01 13.87
C ALA A 334 1.28 -43.64 13.19
N PRO A 335 0.56 -44.52 13.89
CA PRO A 335 -0.46 -45.41 13.31
C PRO A 335 -1.65 -44.61 12.78
N THR A 336 -2.44 -45.24 11.91
CA THR A 336 -3.69 -44.72 11.33
C THR A 336 -4.58 -44.13 12.42
N ALA A 337 -4.42 -42.84 12.68
CA ALA A 337 -5.14 -42.12 13.71
C ALA A 337 -6.52 -41.78 13.15
N VAL A 338 -7.53 -42.48 13.65
CA VAL A 338 -8.93 -42.07 13.47
C VAL A 338 -9.05 -40.70 14.15
N VAL A 339 -9.48 -39.69 13.40
CA VAL A 339 -9.70 -38.34 13.94
C VAL A 339 -10.67 -38.45 15.11
N ASN A 340 -10.26 -38.02 16.30
CA ASN A 340 -11.09 -38.13 17.49
C ASN A 340 -12.18 -37.05 17.51
N THR A 341 -13.25 -37.27 16.75
CA THR A 341 -14.32 -36.28 16.57
C THR A 341 -15.13 -36.02 17.84
N SER A 342 -14.94 -36.81 18.92
CA SER A 342 -15.56 -36.55 20.22
C SER A 342 -14.90 -35.40 20.99
N GLN A 343 -13.81 -34.83 20.49
CA GLN A 343 -13.12 -33.66 21.05
C GLN A 343 -13.41 -32.36 20.28
N LEU A 344 -14.38 -32.39 19.35
CA LEU A 344 -14.78 -31.20 18.56
C LEU A 344 -15.93 -30.44 19.20
N PRO A 345 -15.98 -29.11 19.04
CA PRO A 345 -17.00 -28.30 19.70
C PRO A 345 -18.42 -28.73 19.35
N LEU A 346 -19.29 -28.65 20.35
CA LEU A 346 -20.74 -28.81 20.28
C LEU A 346 -21.39 -27.43 20.16
N LEU A 347 -22.23 -27.23 19.14
CA LEU A 347 -22.98 -25.99 18.94
C LEU A 347 -24.25 -25.96 19.77
N GLU A 348 -24.87 -27.12 20.02
CA GLU A 348 -26.14 -27.24 20.73
C GLU A 348 -25.95 -27.36 22.26
N ASP A 349 -24.76 -27.75 22.73
CA ASP A 349 -24.40 -27.90 24.15
C ASP A 349 -23.03 -27.27 24.49
N PRO A 350 -22.95 -25.92 24.61
CA PRO A 350 -21.68 -25.21 24.85
C PRO A 350 -21.05 -25.51 26.22
N ASP A 351 -21.88 -25.72 27.25
CA ASP A 351 -21.42 -25.88 28.63
C ASP A 351 -20.61 -27.19 28.82
N ASN A 352 -20.78 -28.15 27.92
CA ASN A 352 -20.06 -29.43 27.85
C ASN A 352 -19.28 -29.62 26.54
N SER A 353 -19.06 -28.55 25.79
CA SER A 353 -18.38 -28.58 24.50
C SER A 353 -16.86 -28.71 24.67
N PRO A 354 -16.21 -29.69 24.02
CA PRO A 354 -14.75 -29.71 24.00
C PRO A 354 -14.24 -28.57 23.10
N LEU A 355 -13.37 -27.73 23.65
CA LEU A 355 -12.84 -26.53 22.98
C LEU A 355 -11.56 -26.82 22.20
N PHE A 356 -11.33 -26.05 21.14
CA PHE A 356 -10.02 -25.97 20.48
C PHE A 356 -9.00 -25.44 21.48
N ILE A 357 -7.81 -26.06 21.53
CA ILE A 357 -6.72 -25.48 22.30
C ILE A 357 -6.22 -24.21 21.60
N ASP A 358 -5.58 -23.34 22.38
CA ASP A 358 -4.82 -22.22 21.85
C ASP A 358 -3.73 -22.72 20.88
N PRO A 359 -3.76 -22.29 19.60
CA PRO A 359 -2.79 -22.72 18.61
C PRO A 359 -1.42 -22.08 18.79
N VAL A 360 -1.28 -21.01 19.59
CA VAL A 360 0.03 -20.38 19.87
C VAL A 360 0.15 -20.11 21.38
N PRO A 361 0.40 -21.13 22.22
CA PRO A 361 0.40 -20.97 23.69
C PRO A 361 1.40 -19.95 24.24
N ASP A 362 2.39 -19.53 23.46
CA ASP A 362 3.38 -18.51 23.82
C ASP A 362 3.12 -17.14 23.14
N TYR A 363 1.88 -16.88 22.68
CA TYR A 363 1.52 -15.57 22.15
C TYR A 363 1.65 -14.49 23.23
N LYS A 364 2.02 -13.26 22.82
CA LYS A 364 2.16 -12.13 23.74
C LYS A 364 0.86 -11.36 23.96
N TYR A 365 0.11 -11.20 22.88
CA TYR A 365 -1.22 -10.60 22.86
C TYR A 365 -1.92 -10.96 21.55
N ILE A 366 -3.25 -10.85 21.53
CA ILE A 366 -4.06 -10.95 20.31
C ILE A 366 -4.24 -9.53 19.75
N SER A 367 -3.77 -9.27 18.53
CA SER A 367 -3.78 -7.90 17.99
C SER A 367 -5.14 -7.49 17.44
N ARG A 368 -5.87 -8.45 16.87
CA ARG A 368 -7.21 -8.30 16.31
C ARG A 368 -7.97 -9.59 16.46
N PHE A 369 -9.26 -9.43 16.68
CA PHE A 369 -10.20 -10.52 16.55
C PHE A 369 -11.04 -10.38 15.27
N LYS A 370 -11.67 -11.50 14.88
CA LYS A 370 -12.59 -11.58 13.74
C LYS A 370 -13.66 -10.48 13.79
N ASN A 371 -13.86 -9.80 12.66
CA ASN A 371 -14.91 -8.80 12.44
C ASN A 371 -15.24 -8.71 10.93
N ASN A 372 -16.07 -7.75 10.51
CA ASN A 372 -16.48 -7.64 9.10
C ASN A 372 -15.35 -7.33 8.11
N SER A 373 -14.21 -6.85 8.60
CA SER A 373 -13.02 -6.53 7.79
C SER A 373 -11.83 -7.46 8.08
N HIS A 374 -12.01 -8.45 8.97
CA HIS A 374 -10.94 -9.32 9.45
C HIS A 374 -11.45 -10.73 9.71
N ARG A 375 -10.88 -11.74 9.05
CA ARG A 375 -11.49 -13.09 8.98
C ARG A 375 -11.18 -14.00 10.16
N GLY A 376 -10.08 -13.76 10.86
CA GLY A 376 -9.61 -14.60 11.96
C GLY A 376 -9.17 -13.80 13.17
N ASP A 377 -8.51 -14.49 14.10
CA ASP A 377 -7.87 -13.91 15.27
C ASP A 377 -6.35 -13.91 15.05
N ASP A 378 -5.69 -12.78 15.33
CA ASP A 378 -4.25 -12.57 15.07
C ASP A 378 -3.43 -12.76 16.35
N LEU A 379 -2.81 -13.93 16.51
CA LEU A 379 -2.00 -14.28 17.67
C LEU A 379 -0.55 -13.82 17.48
N CYS A 380 -0.17 -12.69 18.10
CA CYS A 380 1.16 -12.11 17.93
C CYS A 380 2.19 -12.78 18.84
N ALA A 381 3.24 -13.35 18.25
CA ALA A 381 4.35 -13.98 18.97
C ALA A 381 5.71 -13.60 18.36
N ALA A 382 6.81 -14.14 18.92
CA ALA A 382 8.11 -13.99 18.30
C ALA A 382 8.16 -14.80 16.98
N PRO A 383 8.97 -14.38 15.99
CA PRO A 383 9.15 -15.20 14.79
C PRO A 383 9.79 -16.53 15.20
N GLY A 384 9.32 -17.63 14.61
CA GLY A 384 9.77 -18.97 14.97
C GLY A 384 9.05 -19.60 16.18
N THR A 385 8.13 -18.88 16.85
CA THR A 385 7.30 -19.49 17.92
C THR A 385 6.47 -20.64 17.35
N ASP A 386 6.35 -21.74 18.09
CA ASP A 386 5.61 -22.93 17.67
C ASP A 386 4.12 -22.61 17.47
N VAL A 387 3.57 -23.10 16.35
CA VAL A 387 2.14 -23.12 16.04
C VAL A 387 1.65 -24.56 16.13
N LEU A 388 0.61 -24.79 16.91
CA LEU A 388 0.07 -26.10 17.25
C LEU A 388 -1.25 -26.37 16.55
N ALA A 389 -1.51 -27.65 16.23
CA ALA A 389 -2.82 -28.12 15.81
C ALA A 389 -3.82 -27.93 16.96
N ALA A 390 -4.93 -27.23 16.68
CA ALA A 390 -5.91 -26.85 17.68
C ALA A 390 -6.79 -28.04 18.12
N ALA A 391 -6.90 -29.07 17.27
CA ALA A 391 -7.52 -30.35 17.55
C ALA A 391 -6.91 -31.43 16.64
N ASP A 392 -7.25 -32.70 16.90
CA ASP A 392 -6.94 -33.83 16.01
C ASP A 392 -7.52 -33.57 14.61
N GLY A 393 -6.81 -33.96 13.56
CA GLY A 393 -7.32 -33.79 12.20
C GLY A 393 -6.37 -34.29 11.12
N VAL A 394 -6.72 -33.99 9.88
CA VAL A 394 -5.93 -34.28 8.68
C VAL A 394 -5.58 -32.95 8.02
N VAL A 395 -4.30 -32.76 7.72
CA VAL A 395 -3.83 -31.60 6.95
C VAL A 395 -4.38 -31.74 5.54
N VAL A 396 -5.38 -30.92 5.19
CA VAL A 396 -5.94 -30.89 3.83
C VAL A 396 -5.18 -29.92 2.95
N GLN A 397 -4.38 -29.04 3.55
CA GLN A 397 -3.53 -28.13 2.81
C GLN A 397 -2.33 -27.62 3.60
N ALA A 398 -1.20 -27.49 2.90
CA ALA A 398 -0.02 -26.74 3.35
C ALA A 398 0.60 -26.09 2.10
N ALA A 399 0.47 -24.76 1.96
CA ALA A 399 0.85 -24.04 0.74
C ALA A 399 1.21 -22.57 1.02
N GLU A 400 1.68 -21.87 -0.02
CA GLU A 400 1.87 -20.41 0.01
C GLU A 400 0.72 -19.70 -0.72
N HIS A 401 0.21 -18.61 -0.14
CA HIS A 401 -0.83 -17.76 -0.71
C HIS A 401 -0.43 -16.29 -0.61
N TYR A 402 -0.77 -15.45 -1.59
CA TYR A 402 -0.32 -14.05 -1.62
C TYR A 402 -0.80 -13.24 -0.40
N SER A 403 -2.02 -13.53 0.09
CA SER A 403 -2.60 -12.88 1.28
C SER A 403 -2.19 -13.58 2.58
N TRP A 404 -2.48 -14.87 2.74
CA TRP A 404 -2.17 -15.63 3.96
C TRP A 404 -0.69 -15.98 4.14
N GLY A 405 0.18 -15.84 3.14
CA GLY A 405 1.56 -16.31 3.23
C GLY A 405 1.63 -17.84 3.24
N ASN A 406 2.62 -18.41 3.93
CA ASN A 406 2.63 -19.84 4.21
C ASN A 406 1.49 -20.15 5.18
N PHE A 407 0.64 -21.10 4.83
CA PHE A 407 -0.51 -21.45 5.62
C PHE A 407 -0.79 -22.95 5.60
N VAL A 408 -1.48 -23.40 6.64
CA VAL A 408 -1.92 -24.78 6.84
C VAL A 408 -3.42 -24.79 7.07
N VAL A 409 -4.13 -25.75 6.49
CA VAL A 409 -5.54 -26.03 6.79
C VAL A 409 -5.66 -27.45 7.30
N ILE A 410 -6.33 -27.60 8.45
CA ILE A 410 -6.62 -28.92 9.04
C ILE A 410 -8.13 -29.14 9.00
N ASP A 411 -8.52 -30.29 8.45
CA ASP A 411 -9.87 -30.82 8.54
C ASP A 411 -9.96 -31.73 9.77
N HIS A 412 -10.86 -31.40 10.68
CA HIS A 412 -11.07 -32.12 11.92
C HIS A 412 -12.22 -33.13 11.83
N GLY A 413 -12.88 -33.24 10.68
CA GLY A 413 -14.00 -34.14 10.47
C GLY A 413 -15.31 -33.62 11.07
N THR A 414 -16.26 -34.53 11.26
CA THR A 414 -17.63 -34.22 11.67
C THR A 414 -17.90 -34.66 13.11
N ASN A 415 -18.41 -33.75 13.94
CA ASN A 415 -18.77 -34.03 15.32
C ASN A 415 -20.07 -34.88 15.42
N SER A 416 -20.48 -35.23 16.64
CA SER A 416 -21.69 -36.03 16.89
C SER A 416 -23.00 -35.33 16.51
N GLU A 417 -23.01 -34.01 16.45
CA GLU A 417 -24.16 -33.19 16.01
C GLU A 417 -24.23 -33.08 14.47
N GLY A 418 -23.25 -33.64 13.76
CA GLY A 418 -23.20 -33.62 12.30
C GLY A 418 -22.59 -32.36 11.70
N TYR A 419 -21.94 -31.50 12.48
CA TYR A 419 -21.18 -30.33 12.00
C TYR A 419 -19.75 -30.69 11.64
N SER A 420 -19.29 -30.28 10.46
CA SER A 420 -17.91 -30.45 9.99
C SER A 420 -17.03 -29.27 10.43
N TRP A 421 -15.80 -29.54 10.88
CA TRP A 421 -14.93 -28.54 11.49
C TRP A 421 -13.59 -28.43 10.78
N ARG A 422 -13.15 -27.20 10.50
CA ARG A 422 -11.80 -26.94 9.94
C ARG A 422 -11.16 -25.72 10.58
N THR A 423 -9.82 -25.71 10.57
CA THR A 423 -9.02 -24.57 11.02
C THR A 423 -8.00 -24.17 9.96
N LEU A 424 -7.68 -22.88 9.91
CA LEU A 424 -6.63 -22.32 9.04
C LEU A 424 -5.62 -21.54 9.88
N TYR A 425 -4.34 -21.75 9.59
CA TYR A 425 -3.19 -21.16 10.26
C TYR A 425 -2.35 -20.43 9.23
N ALA A 426 -2.26 -19.10 9.28
CA ALA A 426 -1.64 -18.27 8.26
C ALA A 426 -0.51 -17.38 8.81
N HIS A 427 0.20 -16.76 7.88
CA HIS A 427 1.39 -15.93 8.05
C HIS A 427 2.61 -16.69 8.59
N LEU A 428 2.62 -18.02 8.46
CA LEU A 428 3.68 -18.86 9.00
C LEU A 428 5.03 -18.53 8.36
N GLN A 429 6.11 -18.62 9.13
CA GLN A 429 7.46 -18.56 8.55
C GLN A 429 7.75 -19.83 7.76
N SER A 430 7.30 -20.97 8.29
CA SER A 430 7.34 -22.29 7.66
C SER A 430 6.33 -23.21 8.33
N TYR A 431 5.91 -24.27 7.65
CA TYR A 431 5.07 -25.34 8.19
C TYR A 431 5.87 -26.64 8.31
N ALA A 432 5.54 -27.45 9.32
CA ALA A 432 6.23 -28.69 9.68
C ALA A 432 5.43 -29.95 9.29
N VAL A 433 4.44 -29.78 8.42
CA VAL A 433 3.48 -30.83 8.02
C VAL A 433 3.29 -30.87 6.51
N GLU A 434 2.79 -32.00 6.01
CA GLU A 434 2.48 -32.24 4.60
C GLU A 434 0.99 -32.53 4.39
N VAL A 435 0.48 -32.27 3.19
CA VAL A 435 -0.91 -32.58 2.81
C VAL A 435 -1.18 -34.08 2.93
N GLY A 436 -2.28 -34.44 3.58
CA GLY A 436 -2.66 -35.81 3.91
C GLY A 436 -2.12 -36.31 5.26
N GLN A 437 -1.26 -35.55 5.94
CA GLN A 437 -0.74 -35.93 7.25
C GLN A 437 -1.83 -35.85 8.33
N HIS A 438 -1.96 -36.91 9.12
CA HIS A 438 -2.75 -36.88 10.34
C HIS A 438 -1.97 -36.15 11.44
N VAL A 439 -2.64 -35.24 12.14
CA VAL A 439 -2.09 -34.47 13.26
C VAL A 439 -2.94 -34.69 14.51
N THR A 440 -2.30 -34.70 15.67
CA THR A 440 -2.99 -34.73 16.97
C THR A 440 -3.05 -33.33 17.58
N GLN A 441 -4.06 -33.05 18.40
CA GLN A 441 -4.19 -31.82 19.17
C GLN A 441 -2.89 -31.51 19.93
N GLY A 442 -2.37 -30.30 19.78
CA GLY A 442 -1.10 -29.87 20.40
C GLY A 442 0.16 -30.25 19.61
N GLN A 443 0.05 -30.97 18.49
CA GLN A 443 1.20 -31.24 17.63
C GLN A 443 1.66 -29.95 16.94
N ILE A 444 2.98 -29.74 16.86
CA ILE A 444 3.57 -28.62 16.11
C ILE A 444 3.28 -28.81 14.62
N ILE A 445 2.67 -27.81 14.00
CA ILE A 445 2.32 -27.80 12.56
C ILE A 445 3.05 -26.72 11.77
N GLY A 446 3.69 -25.77 12.46
CA GLY A 446 4.47 -24.72 11.83
C GLY A 446 5.01 -23.74 12.84
N TYR A 447 5.52 -22.63 12.32
CA TYR A 447 6.18 -21.61 13.12
C TYR A 447 5.68 -20.22 12.74
N VAL A 448 5.41 -19.38 13.73
CA VAL A 448 4.95 -17.99 13.57
C VAL A 448 5.91 -17.23 12.67
N GLY A 449 5.37 -16.45 11.73
CA GLY A 449 6.14 -15.64 10.82
C GLY A 449 5.42 -14.37 10.39
N SER A 450 5.84 -13.85 9.24
CA SER A 450 5.27 -12.63 8.66
C SER A 450 5.15 -12.74 7.13
N THR A 451 4.82 -13.94 6.63
CA THR A 451 4.65 -14.18 5.19
C THR A 451 3.28 -13.71 4.71
N GLY A 452 3.16 -13.35 3.43
CA GLY A 452 1.93 -12.79 2.86
C GLY A 452 1.65 -11.34 3.30
N ARG A 453 0.38 -10.97 3.42
CA ARG A 453 -0.11 -9.61 3.75
C ARG A 453 -0.36 -9.45 5.24
N THR A 454 0.71 -9.35 6.03
CA THR A 454 0.64 -9.03 7.47
C THR A 454 1.48 -7.80 7.83
N THR A 455 1.22 -7.23 9.00
CA THR A 455 1.94 -6.06 9.55
C THR A 455 2.97 -6.41 10.63
N GLY A 456 3.06 -7.68 11.03
CA GLY A 456 3.94 -8.14 12.11
C GLY A 456 4.09 -9.66 12.15
N ASN A 457 4.78 -10.17 13.17
CA ASN A 457 4.90 -11.61 13.36
C ASN A 457 3.66 -12.13 14.11
N GLU A 458 2.86 -12.95 13.45
CA GLU A 458 1.62 -13.49 14.00
C GLU A 458 1.23 -14.82 13.34
N CYS A 459 0.39 -15.58 14.04
CA CYS A 459 -0.42 -16.62 13.42
C CYS A 459 -1.84 -16.07 13.24
N HIS A 460 -2.28 -15.90 11.99
CA HIS A 460 -3.68 -15.61 11.69
C HIS A 460 -4.48 -16.91 11.74
N PHE A 461 -5.41 -17.01 12.68
CA PHE A 461 -6.15 -18.24 12.96
C PHE A 461 -7.63 -18.09 12.61
N GLU A 462 -8.14 -18.96 11.74
CA GLU A 462 -9.55 -19.00 11.37
C GLU A 462 -10.18 -20.34 11.76
N VAL A 463 -11.47 -20.32 12.14
CA VAL A 463 -12.27 -21.52 12.44
C VAL A 463 -13.48 -21.55 11.51
N TYR A 464 -13.79 -22.72 10.97
CA TYR A 464 -14.91 -22.98 10.09
C TYR A 464 -15.78 -24.10 10.65
N VAL A 465 -17.09 -23.89 10.62
CA VAL A 465 -18.09 -24.92 10.90
C VAL A 465 -19.03 -25.05 9.70
N ASP A 466 -19.13 -26.24 9.10
CA ASP A 466 -19.81 -26.47 7.82
C ASP A 466 -19.46 -25.43 6.77
N ASN A 467 -18.15 -25.16 6.66
CA ASN A 467 -17.59 -24.20 5.71
C ASN A 467 -18.05 -22.74 5.94
N THR A 468 -18.75 -22.48 7.04
CA THR A 468 -19.15 -21.15 7.51
C THR A 468 -18.06 -20.60 8.42
N LEU A 469 -17.47 -19.48 8.02
CA LEU A 469 -16.48 -18.78 8.83
C LEU A 469 -17.13 -18.24 10.11
N THR A 470 -16.51 -18.57 11.24
CA THR A 470 -16.96 -18.18 12.58
C THR A 470 -15.88 -17.40 13.33
N SER A 471 -16.22 -16.79 14.46
CA SER A 471 -15.24 -16.18 15.34
C SER A 471 -14.46 -17.27 16.09
N PRO A 472 -13.11 -17.37 15.94
CA PRO A 472 -12.33 -18.41 16.63
C PRO A 472 -12.46 -18.36 18.15
N ARG A 473 -12.49 -17.15 18.73
CA ARG A 473 -12.68 -16.94 20.17
C ARG A 473 -13.92 -17.59 20.79
N TRP A 474 -14.93 -17.94 19.99
CA TRP A 474 -16.14 -18.66 20.48
C TRP A 474 -15.85 -20.13 20.81
N PHE A 475 -14.79 -20.70 20.23
CA PHE A 475 -14.49 -22.13 20.31
C PHE A 475 -13.07 -22.43 20.76
N THR A 476 -12.24 -21.42 21.00
CA THR A 476 -10.79 -21.57 21.25
C THR A 476 -10.41 -21.06 22.62
N ALA A 477 -9.74 -21.90 23.41
CA ALA A 477 -9.33 -21.63 24.79
C ALA A 477 -7.97 -20.87 24.91
N TYR A 478 -7.87 -19.65 24.39
CA TYR A 478 -6.81 -18.65 24.68
C TYR A 478 -6.48 -18.44 26.17
N HIS A 479 -5.19 -18.28 26.47
CA HIS A 479 -4.70 -18.03 27.83
C HIS A 479 -4.61 -16.52 28.14
N GLY A 480 -5.41 -16.03 29.10
CA GLY A 480 -5.39 -14.62 29.53
C GLY A 480 -6.72 -14.20 30.14
N GLU A 481 -6.71 -13.27 31.10
CA GLU A 481 -7.92 -12.82 31.82
C GLU A 481 -8.96 -12.19 30.85
N GLY A 482 -9.89 -13.00 30.33
CA GLY A 482 -11.18 -12.54 29.79
C GLY A 482 -11.54 -12.86 28.33
N ASP A 483 -10.73 -13.61 27.56
CA ASP A 483 -10.85 -13.64 26.08
C ASP A 483 -11.57 -14.85 25.44
N HIS A 484 -12.29 -15.68 26.21
CA HIS A 484 -13.39 -16.50 25.66
C HIS A 484 -14.67 -15.70 25.71
N ALA A 485 -14.95 -14.98 24.62
CA ALA A 485 -16.31 -14.49 24.43
C ALA A 485 -17.17 -15.68 24.03
N GLU A 486 -18.02 -16.19 24.93
CA GLU A 486 -19.08 -17.11 24.53
C GLU A 486 -20.07 -16.36 23.63
N PRO A 487 -20.51 -16.96 22.50
CA PRO A 487 -21.53 -16.35 21.67
C PRO A 487 -22.83 -16.25 22.45
N THR A 488 -23.55 -15.14 22.27
CA THR A 488 -24.92 -15.01 22.76
C THR A 488 -25.84 -16.03 22.08
N ASP A 489 -26.98 -16.35 22.69
CA ASP A 489 -27.96 -17.28 22.11
C ASP A 489 -28.42 -16.83 20.70
N GLU A 490 -28.52 -15.51 20.47
CA GLU A 490 -28.86 -14.94 19.16
C GLU A 490 -27.74 -15.18 18.13
N GLU A 491 -26.48 -14.90 18.48
CA GLU A 491 -25.32 -15.16 17.60
C GLU A 491 -25.14 -16.64 17.32
N ARG A 492 -25.45 -17.50 18.30
CA ARG A 492 -25.44 -18.96 18.14
C ARG A 492 -26.53 -19.41 17.18
N GLN A 493 -27.76 -18.92 17.36
CA GLN A 493 -28.86 -19.27 16.46
C GLN A 493 -28.57 -18.80 15.04
N GLU A 494 -28.02 -17.59 14.87
CA GLU A 494 -27.59 -17.09 13.57
C GLU A 494 -26.51 -17.97 12.94
N LEU A 495 -25.53 -18.45 13.72
CA LEU A 495 -24.52 -19.39 13.23
C LEU A 495 -25.14 -20.72 12.81
N ILE A 496 -26.04 -21.29 13.61
CA ILE A 496 -26.76 -22.52 13.29
C ILE A 496 -27.56 -22.35 12.00
N ASP A 497 -28.32 -21.27 11.86
CA ASP A 497 -29.11 -20.97 10.67
C ASP A 497 -28.22 -20.85 9.43
N ARG A 498 -27.04 -20.21 9.55
CA ARG A 498 -26.04 -20.14 8.49
C ARG A 498 -25.45 -21.51 8.14
N CYS A 499 -25.19 -22.37 9.12
CA CYS A 499 -24.69 -23.73 8.87
C CYS A 499 -25.76 -24.63 8.22
N VAL A 500 -27.02 -24.51 8.66
CA VAL A 500 -28.15 -25.22 8.06
C VAL A 500 -28.35 -24.77 6.61
N ALA A 501 -28.28 -23.47 6.34
CA ALA A 501 -28.30 -22.94 4.98
C ALA A 501 -27.14 -23.49 4.14
N ALA A 502 -25.90 -23.45 4.66
CA ALA A 502 -24.72 -23.96 3.97
C ALA A 502 -24.79 -25.47 3.67
N LYS A 503 -25.40 -26.26 4.56
CA LYS A 503 -25.65 -27.70 4.38
C LYS A 503 -26.76 -27.99 3.36
N ALA A 504 -27.81 -27.17 3.31
CA ALA A 504 -28.92 -27.33 2.37
C ALA A 504 -28.48 -27.18 0.90
N ASP A 505 -27.42 -26.41 0.66
CA ASP A 505 -26.85 -26.15 -0.66
C ASP A 505 -25.82 -27.22 -1.13
N ASN A 506 -25.65 -28.33 -0.37
CA ASN A 506 -24.70 -29.41 -0.70
C ASN A 506 -23.27 -28.90 -1.00
N ALA A 507 -22.81 -27.92 -0.23
CA ALA A 507 -21.57 -27.19 -0.48
C ALA A 507 -20.32 -27.95 0.00
N PHE A 508 -19.85 -28.92 -0.77
CA PHE A 508 -18.49 -29.46 -0.62
C PHE A 508 -17.41 -28.59 -1.30
N SER A 509 -17.64 -27.28 -1.47
CA SER A 509 -16.94 -26.53 -2.54
C SER A 509 -16.27 -25.21 -2.15
N ALA A 510 -16.60 -24.48 -1.08
CA ALA A 510 -16.04 -23.12 -0.95
C ALA A 510 -14.58 -23.02 -0.46
N LEU A 511 -14.02 -24.09 0.14
CA LEU A 511 -12.57 -24.19 0.38
C LEU A 511 -11.85 -24.90 -0.77
N ASP A 512 -12.47 -25.93 -1.37
CA ASP A 512 -11.88 -26.71 -2.47
C ASP A 512 -11.85 -25.92 -3.80
N THR A 513 -12.81 -25.01 -4.00
CA THR A 513 -12.89 -24.10 -5.17
C THR A 513 -11.93 -22.93 -5.05
N ALA A 514 -11.54 -22.54 -3.84
CA ALA A 514 -10.47 -21.56 -3.66
C ALA A 514 -9.10 -22.14 -4.07
N LEU A 515 -8.99 -23.48 -4.21
CA LEU A 515 -7.72 -24.20 -4.24
C LEU A 515 -7.58 -25.30 -5.30
N GLY A 516 -8.53 -25.42 -6.23
CA GLY A 516 -8.34 -26.18 -7.48
C GLY A 516 -8.93 -27.59 -7.57
N GLY A 517 -9.99 -27.92 -6.81
CA GLY A 517 -10.75 -29.17 -6.97
C GLY A 517 -11.83 -29.08 -8.06
N GLN A 518 -11.83 -29.99 -9.05
CA GLN A 518 -12.79 -30.01 -10.16
C GLN A 518 -14.19 -30.52 -9.74
N GLY A 519 -15.27 -29.78 -10.08
CA GLY A 519 -16.66 -30.30 -10.04
C GLY A 519 -17.83 -29.28 -10.06
N ALA A 520 -18.06 -28.63 -11.21
CA ALA A 520 -19.25 -27.92 -11.74
C ALA A 520 -20.53 -27.60 -10.89
N GLN A 521 -20.82 -26.30 -10.74
CA GLN A 521 -21.95 -25.61 -11.39
C GLN A 521 -21.47 -24.25 -11.91
N THR A 522 -21.63 -24.00 -13.21
CA THR A 522 -21.00 -22.88 -13.94
C THR A 522 -21.86 -21.63 -13.86
N VAL A 523 -21.35 -20.58 -13.20
CA VAL A 523 -21.89 -19.22 -13.33
C VAL A 523 -21.45 -18.68 -14.69
N VAL A 524 -22.41 -18.30 -15.55
CA VAL A 524 -22.13 -17.83 -16.91
C VAL A 524 -22.36 -16.32 -17.01
N PHE A 525 -21.28 -15.56 -16.96
CA PHE A 525 -21.25 -14.15 -17.34
C PHE A 525 -21.30 -14.03 -18.86
N SER A 526 -22.04 -13.03 -19.36
CA SER A 526 -22.03 -12.66 -20.77
C SER A 526 -20.84 -11.76 -21.09
N LEU A 527 -20.46 -11.70 -22.37
CA LEU A 527 -19.35 -10.85 -22.80
C LEU A 527 -19.65 -9.38 -22.47
N PRO A 528 -18.74 -8.65 -21.81
CA PRO A 528 -18.98 -7.28 -21.34
C PRO A 528 -18.85 -6.23 -22.46
N LEU A 529 -18.69 -6.63 -23.72
CA LEU A 529 -18.61 -5.76 -24.89
C LEU A 529 -19.57 -6.25 -25.98
N VAL A 530 -20.08 -5.31 -26.77
CA VAL A 530 -20.75 -5.64 -28.03
C VAL A 530 -19.69 -6.17 -29.01
N LEU A 531 -19.86 -7.41 -29.49
CA LEU A 531 -18.98 -8.01 -30.49
C LEU A 531 -18.96 -7.20 -31.79
N SER A 532 -17.76 -6.91 -32.28
CA SER A 532 -17.49 -6.39 -33.61
C SER A 532 -16.15 -6.97 -34.10
N ASP A 533 -15.84 -6.84 -35.39
CA ASP A 533 -14.58 -7.34 -35.98
C ASP A 533 -13.31 -6.74 -35.34
N ASP A 534 -13.48 -5.64 -34.58
CA ASP A 534 -12.41 -4.90 -33.91
C ASP A 534 -12.21 -5.31 -32.44
N VAL A 535 -13.09 -6.14 -31.87
CA VAL A 535 -12.95 -6.63 -30.48
C VAL A 535 -12.06 -7.87 -30.46
N ARG A 536 -10.96 -7.82 -29.70
CA ARG A 536 -10.04 -8.96 -29.55
C ARG A 536 -9.51 -9.05 -28.13
N MET A 537 -9.22 -10.27 -27.69
CA MET A 537 -8.52 -10.47 -26.42
C MET A 537 -7.06 -10.04 -26.58
N SER A 538 -6.67 -8.97 -25.90
CA SER A 538 -5.28 -8.47 -25.91
C SER A 538 -4.45 -9.05 -24.76
N SER A 539 -5.09 -9.47 -23.67
CA SER A 539 -4.41 -10.21 -22.62
C SER A 539 -5.31 -11.09 -21.76
N THR A 540 -4.72 -12.16 -21.22
CA THR A 540 -5.39 -13.18 -20.41
C THR A 540 -5.06 -13.05 -18.93
N PHE A 541 -5.93 -13.63 -18.10
CA PHE A 541 -5.72 -13.82 -16.67
C PHE A 541 -4.38 -14.55 -16.41
N ALA A 542 -3.62 -14.11 -15.40
CA ALA A 542 -2.32 -14.68 -15.04
C ALA A 542 -1.96 -14.34 -13.59
N GLN A 543 -0.93 -14.98 -13.01
CA GLN A 543 -0.49 -14.73 -11.62
C GLN A 543 -0.23 -13.25 -11.27
N ASN A 544 0.03 -12.39 -12.26
CA ASN A 544 0.24 -10.94 -12.10
C ASN A 544 -0.83 -10.08 -12.80
N ARG A 545 -1.97 -10.66 -13.24
CA ARG A 545 -3.07 -9.99 -13.95
C ARG A 545 -4.41 -10.52 -13.47
N THR A 546 -5.15 -9.67 -12.77
CA THR A 546 -6.39 -10.01 -12.05
C THR A 546 -7.64 -9.99 -12.93
N GLY A 547 -7.50 -9.75 -14.24
CA GLY A 547 -8.58 -9.73 -15.21
C GLY A 547 -8.10 -10.00 -16.63
N VAL A 548 -8.97 -9.73 -17.59
CA VAL A 548 -8.70 -9.83 -19.04
C VAL A 548 -8.75 -8.47 -19.70
N ASP A 549 -7.89 -8.24 -20.68
CA ASP A 549 -7.94 -7.03 -21.49
C ASP A 549 -8.61 -7.34 -22.84
N LEU A 550 -9.69 -6.62 -23.12
CA LEU A 550 -10.41 -6.67 -24.39
C LEU A 550 -10.12 -5.39 -25.17
N ALA A 551 -9.25 -5.49 -26.16
CA ALA A 551 -8.97 -4.39 -27.08
C ALA A 551 -10.24 -4.07 -27.85
N ALA A 552 -10.66 -2.80 -27.79
CA ALA A 552 -11.84 -2.31 -28.48
C ALA A 552 -11.69 -0.80 -28.73
N PRO A 553 -12.21 -0.25 -29.85
CA PRO A 553 -12.18 1.18 -30.10
C PRO A 553 -12.80 2.00 -28.97
N GLU A 554 -12.27 3.20 -28.72
CA GLU A 554 -12.85 4.13 -27.75
C GLU A 554 -14.30 4.45 -28.14
N GLY A 555 -15.20 4.38 -27.15
CA GLY A 555 -16.64 4.53 -27.36
C GLY A 555 -17.39 3.21 -27.59
N THR A 556 -16.72 2.07 -27.72
CA THR A 556 -17.39 0.76 -27.83
C THR A 556 -18.28 0.52 -26.60
N THR A 557 -19.53 0.13 -26.83
CA THR A 557 -20.51 -0.08 -25.75
C THR A 557 -20.08 -1.22 -24.83
N VAL A 558 -20.04 -0.92 -23.52
CA VAL A 558 -19.78 -1.87 -22.43
C VAL A 558 -21.12 -2.30 -21.83
N LEU A 559 -21.31 -3.60 -21.70
CA LEU A 559 -22.54 -4.23 -21.22
C LEU A 559 -22.35 -4.83 -19.82
N ALA A 560 -23.42 -4.83 -19.03
CA ALA A 560 -23.45 -5.57 -17.78
C ALA A 560 -23.33 -7.07 -18.07
N ALA A 561 -22.28 -7.69 -17.56
CA ALA A 561 -22.00 -9.10 -17.80
C ALA A 561 -23.04 -10.03 -17.16
N ALA A 562 -23.75 -9.58 -16.12
CA ALA A 562 -24.87 -10.26 -15.47
C ALA A 562 -25.80 -9.23 -14.81
N ASP A 563 -27.00 -9.66 -14.39
CA ASP A 563 -27.90 -8.89 -13.54
C ASP A 563 -27.16 -8.46 -12.27
N GLY A 564 -27.34 -7.23 -11.81
CA GLY A 564 -26.63 -6.77 -10.61
C GLY A 564 -26.94 -5.35 -10.19
N THR A 565 -26.36 -4.96 -9.07
CA THR A 565 -26.44 -3.61 -8.52
C THR A 565 -25.09 -2.91 -8.69
N VAL A 566 -25.09 -1.69 -9.22
CA VAL A 566 -23.88 -0.87 -9.26
C VAL A 566 -23.48 -0.50 -7.83
N THR A 567 -22.35 -0.98 -7.35
CA THR A 567 -21.87 -0.75 -5.98
C THR A 567 -20.80 0.34 -5.91
N GLU A 568 -20.05 0.54 -6.99
CA GLU A 568 -18.96 1.51 -7.03
C GLU A 568 -18.80 2.14 -8.41
N TYR A 569 -18.48 3.43 -8.43
CA TYR A 569 -18.04 4.18 -9.60
C TYR A 569 -17.06 5.24 -9.12
N ASP A 570 -15.78 5.10 -9.46
CA ASP A 570 -14.74 6.06 -9.06
C ASP A 570 -13.62 6.11 -10.12
N TYR A 571 -12.61 6.93 -9.85
CA TYR A 571 -11.41 7.08 -10.66
C TYR A 571 -10.15 6.81 -9.84
N ASN A 572 -9.25 5.98 -10.35
CA ASN A 572 -7.89 5.86 -9.81
C ASN A 572 -6.82 5.89 -10.92
N GLU A 573 -5.54 6.04 -10.52
CA GLU A 573 -4.43 6.23 -11.46
C GLU A 573 -4.14 4.96 -12.29
N ASP A 574 -4.45 3.79 -11.75
CA ASP A 574 -4.18 2.48 -12.37
C ASP A 574 -5.36 2.06 -13.26
N ASP A 575 -6.56 1.93 -12.71
CA ASP A 575 -7.78 1.49 -13.40
C ASP A 575 -8.46 2.57 -14.26
N GLY A 576 -8.10 3.84 -14.10
CA GLY A 576 -8.82 4.95 -14.73
C GLY A 576 -10.22 5.09 -14.16
N TYR A 577 -11.21 5.43 -14.99
CA TYR A 577 -12.61 5.36 -14.58
C TYR A 577 -13.04 3.90 -14.57
N TYR A 578 -13.54 3.44 -13.41
CA TYR A 578 -13.99 2.07 -13.25
C TYR A 578 -15.36 1.98 -12.60
N LEU A 579 -16.06 0.89 -12.89
CA LEU A 579 -17.38 0.57 -12.39
C LEU A 579 -17.35 -0.82 -11.75
N VAL A 580 -17.99 -1.00 -10.59
CA VAL A 580 -18.17 -2.31 -9.96
C VAL A 580 -19.66 -2.63 -9.86
N LEU A 581 -20.02 -3.83 -10.30
CA LEU A 581 -21.36 -4.41 -10.13
C LEU A 581 -21.27 -5.55 -9.13
N TYR A 582 -22.19 -5.59 -8.18
CA TYR A 582 -22.45 -6.75 -7.34
C TYR A 582 -23.57 -7.60 -7.95
N HIS A 583 -23.37 -8.90 -8.00
CA HIS A 583 -24.32 -9.86 -8.54
C HIS A 583 -24.85 -10.75 -7.43
N SER A 584 -26.16 -10.78 -7.27
CA SER A 584 -26.84 -11.74 -6.41
C SER A 584 -27.00 -13.03 -7.20
N MET A 585 -26.21 -14.05 -6.88
CA MET A 585 -26.24 -15.35 -7.54
C MET A 585 -26.71 -16.44 -6.57
N ASP A 586 -27.36 -17.48 -7.11
CA ASP A 586 -27.94 -18.58 -6.33
C ASP A 586 -26.89 -19.59 -5.79
N ASP A 587 -25.60 -19.37 -6.06
CA ASP A 587 -24.49 -20.23 -5.60
C ASP A 587 -23.94 -19.84 -4.22
N GLY A 588 -24.61 -18.91 -3.52
CA GLY A 588 -24.25 -18.44 -2.19
C GLY A 588 -22.96 -17.63 -2.11
N ALA A 589 -22.28 -17.38 -3.25
CA ALA A 589 -21.06 -16.60 -3.30
C ALA A 589 -21.33 -15.12 -3.62
N SER A 590 -20.48 -14.24 -3.08
CA SER A 590 -20.49 -12.81 -3.40
C SER A 590 -19.78 -12.60 -4.74
N TRP A 591 -20.54 -12.37 -5.80
CA TRP A 591 -19.98 -12.12 -7.14
C TRP A 591 -19.90 -10.64 -7.43
N GLN A 592 -18.78 -10.21 -7.99
CA GLN A 592 -18.59 -8.84 -8.47
C GLN A 592 -17.95 -8.84 -9.84
N THR A 593 -18.30 -7.87 -10.68
CA THR A 593 -17.57 -7.58 -11.91
C THR A 593 -17.05 -6.16 -11.88
N ARG A 594 -15.77 -5.98 -12.26
CA ARG A 594 -15.15 -4.67 -12.41
C ARG A 594 -14.88 -4.38 -13.88
N TYR A 595 -15.20 -3.17 -14.30
CA TYR A 595 -15.01 -2.66 -15.65
C TYR A 595 -14.11 -1.43 -15.55
N SER A 596 -12.86 -1.53 -16.02
CA SER A 596 -11.84 -0.49 -15.89
C SER A 596 -11.49 0.17 -17.24
N HIS A 597 -10.76 1.27 -17.18
CA HIS A 597 -10.33 2.12 -18.31
C HIS A 597 -11.48 2.76 -19.10
N LEU A 598 -12.64 2.95 -18.47
CA LEU A 598 -13.85 3.46 -19.13
C LEU A 598 -13.68 4.91 -19.62
N GLY A 599 -14.35 5.23 -20.74
CA GLY A 599 -14.38 6.58 -21.31
C GLY A 599 -15.59 7.39 -20.86
N SER A 600 -16.73 6.71 -20.63
CA SER A 600 -17.92 7.31 -20.04
C SER A 600 -18.79 6.24 -19.37
N VAL A 601 -19.56 6.61 -18.34
CA VAL A 601 -20.48 5.72 -17.62
C VAL A 601 -21.91 6.21 -17.80
N LYS A 602 -22.84 5.27 -18.01
CA LYS A 602 -24.27 5.54 -18.28
C LYS A 602 -25.20 5.17 -17.11
N VAL A 603 -24.65 4.64 -16.02
CA VAL A 603 -25.37 4.21 -14.82
C VAL A 603 -24.85 4.92 -13.56
N GLN A 604 -25.58 4.81 -12.45
CA GLN A 604 -25.23 5.44 -11.17
C GLN A 604 -25.12 4.40 -10.05
N VAL A 605 -24.31 4.69 -9.02
CA VAL A 605 -24.20 3.83 -7.82
C VAL A 605 -25.57 3.65 -7.16
N GLY A 606 -25.90 2.39 -6.83
CA GLY A 606 -27.20 1.95 -6.31
C GLY A 606 -28.22 1.55 -7.40
N GLN A 607 -27.93 1.77 -8.68
CA GLN A 607 -28.80 1.37 -9.78
C GLN A 607 -28.77 -0.15 -9.99
N GLN A 608 -29.94 -0.78 -10.11
CA GLN A 608 -30.08 -2.15 -10.61
C GLN A 608 -29.95 -2.17 -12.13
N VAL A 609 -29.20 -3.13 -12.65
CA VAL A 609 -28.99 -3.35 -14.07
C VAL A 609 -29.25 -4.81 -14.43
N VAL A 610 -29.69 -5.06 -15.65
CA VAL A 610 -29.90 -6.42 -16.17
C VAL A 610 -28.75 -6.83 -17.09
N GLN A 611 -28.49 -8.13 -17.21
CA GLN A 611 -27.49 -8.70 -18.11
C GLN A 611 -27.70 -8.19 -19.54
N GLY A 612 -26.61 -7.74 -20.18
CA GLY A 612 -26.66 -7.15 -21.51
C GLY A 612 -27.15 -5.71 -21.56
N GLN A 613 -27.48 -5.09 -20.42
CA GLN A 613 -27.77 -3.65 -20.37
C GLN A 613 -26.50 -2.85 -20.61
N GLU A 614 -26.60 -1.79 -21.41
CA GLU A 614 -25.50 -0.84 -21.58
C GLU A 614 -25.24 -0.06 -20.28
N ILE A 615 -24.00 -0.13 -19.80
CA ILE A 615 -23.56 0.47 -18.53
C ILE A 615 -22.49 1.54 -18.71
N ALA A 616 -21.67 1.44 -19.76
CA ALA A 616 -20.55 2.35 -19.99
C ALA A 616 -20.10 2.32 -21.46
N ALA A 617 -19.09 3.12 -21.79
CA ALA A 617 -18.36 3.06 -23.04
C ALA A 617 -16.86 2.85 -22.77
N CYS A 618 -16.25 1.98 -23.57
CA CYS A 618 -14.82 1.66 -23.56
C CYS A 618 -13.99 2.94 -23.74
N GLY A 619 -12.87 3.03 -23.02
CA GLY A 619 -12.00 4.20 -23.03
C GLY A 619 -10.54 3.83 -23.09
N SER A 620 -9.70 4.79 -22.71
CA SER A 620 -8.25 4.62 -22.53
C SER A 620 -7.79 5.45 -21.32
N THR A 621 -8.53 5.38 -20.22
CA THR A 621 -8.26 6.17 -19.00
C THR A 621 -7.43 5.38 -17.99
N GLY A 622 -6.71 6.07 -17.09
CA GLY A 622 -5.79 5.40 -16.14
C GLY A 622 -4.48 4.92 -16.76
N ALA A 623 -3.91 3.84 -16.22
CA ALA A 623 -2.68 3.22 -16.69
C ALA A 623 -2.91 2.35 -17.94
N SER A 624 -3.49 2.95 -18.98
CA SER A 624 -3.82 2.29 -20.24
C SER A 624 -2.83 2.69 -21.36
N THR A 625 -2.41 1.71 -22.18
CA THR A 625 -1.50 1.92 -23.32
C THR A 625 -2.22 2.12 -24.65
N GLY A 626 -3.55 2.00 -24.66
CA GLY A 626 -4.43 2.19 -25.81
C GLY A 626 -5.87 1.76 -25.49
N PRO A 627 -6.87 2.08 -26.33
CA PRO A 627 -8.26 1.77 -26.05
C PRO A 627 -8.53 0.27 -25.81
N HIS A 628 -9.01 -0.06 -24.61
CA HIS A 628 -9.40 -1.41 -24.21
C HIS A 628 -10.29 -1.37 -22.96
N LEU A 629 -11.02 -2.45 -22.73
CA LEU A 629 -11.70 -2.73 -21.47
C LEU A 629 -10.87 -3.72 -20.67
N HIS A 630 -10.43 -3.32 -19.48
CA HIS A 630 -9.93 -4.29 -18.48
C HIS A 630 -11.13 -4.79 -17.68
N TRP A 631 -11.38 -6.09 -17.74
CA TRP A 631 -12.55 -6.73 -17.12
C TRP A 631 -12.10 -7.77 -16.09
N GLU A 632 -12.54 -7.58 -14.86
CA GLU A 632 -12.29 -8.51 -13.75
C GLU A 632 -13.59 -9.14 -13.28
N VAL A 633 -13.53 -10.41 -12.94
CA VAL A 633 -14.61 -11.11 -12.23
C VAL A 633 -14.06 -11.51 -10.87
N LEU A 634 -14.76 -11.16 -9.80
CA LEU A 634 -14.39 -11.51 -8.44
C LEU A 634 -15.45 -12.42 -7.84
N LYS A 635 -15.00 -13.54 -7.25
CA LYS A 635 -15.81 -14.43 -6.43
C LYS A 635 -15.33 -14.32 -4.99
N ASN A 636 -16.20 -13.91 -4.07
CA ASN A 636 -15.88 -13.65 -2.66
C ASN A 636 -14.69 -12.69 -2.48
N SER A 637 -14.61 -11.66 -3.34
CA SER A 637 -13.53 -10.66 -3.39
C SER A 637 -12.17 -11.17 -3.88
N GLU A 638 -12.08 -12.41 -4.37
CA GLU A 638 -10.89 -12.92 -5.06
C GLU A 638 -11.10 -12.91 -6.58
N PRO A 639 -10.15 -12.39 -7.38
CA PRO A 639 -10.21 -12.46 -8.82
C PRO A 639 -10.23 -13.91 -9.32
N VAL A 640 -11.18 -14.23 -10.19
CA VAL A 640 -11.27 -15.52 -10.88
C VAL A 640 -11.04 -15.31 -12.36
N ASP A 641 -10.49 -16.31 -13.04
CA ASP A 641 -10.23 -16.23 -14.48
C ASP A 641 -11.55 -16.01 -15.25
N PRO A 642 -11.73 -14.84 -15.89
CA PRO A 642 -12.95 -14.53 -16.62
C PRO A 642 -13.26 -15.54 -17.74
N GLN A 643 -12.25 -16.20 -18.32
CA GLN A 643 -12.45 -17.23 -19.36
C GLN A 643 -13.12 -18.50 -18.82
N THR A 644 -13.03 -18.76 -17.52
CA THR A 644 -13.66 -19.94 -16.90
C THR A 644 -15.13 -19.73 -16.57
N VAL A 645 -15.58 -18.47 -16.56
CA VAL A 645 -16.93 -18.06 -16.16
C VAL A 645 -17.67 -17.28 -17.26
N CYS A 646 -17.05 -17.05 -18.41
CA CYS A 646 -17.66 -16.43 -19.60
C CYS A 646 -17.29 -17.23 -20.85
N GLU A 647 -18.19 -18.10 -21.31
CA GLU A 647 -17.91 -19.05 -22.41
C GLU A 647 -17.50 -18.34 -23.72
N LEU A 648 -18.06 -17.16 -23.99
CA LEU A 648 -17.78 -16.41 -25.22
C LEU A 648 -16.38 -15.78 -25.25
N LEU A 649 -15.72 -15.59 -24.10
CA LEU A 649 -14.32 -15.13 -24.08
C LEU A 649 -13.37 -16.14 -24.72
N SER A 650 -13.67 -17.44 -24.61
CA SER A 650 -12.84 -18.50 -25.20
C SER A 650 -12.85 -18.53 -26.74
N THR A 651 -13.74 -17.73 -27.35
CA THR A 651 -13.93 -17.65 -28.81
C THR A 651 -13.34 -16.39 -29.45
N LEU A 652 -12.81 -15.46 -28.64
CA LEU A 652 -12.12 -14.23 -29.04
C LEU A 652 -10.61 -14.41 -29.09
#